data_AF-A0A1V9Y813-F1
#
_entry.id   AF-A0A1V9Y813-F1
#
_cell.length_a   1.000
_cell.length_b   1.000
_cell.length_c   1.000
_cell.angle_alpha   90.00
_cell.angle_beta   90.00
_cell.angle_gamma   90.00
#
_symmetry.space_group_name_H-M   'P 1'
#
loop_
_entity.id
_entity.type
_entity.pdbx_description
1 polymer ?
#
loop_
_entity_poly.entity_id
_entity_poly.type
_entity_poly.pdbx_seq_one_letter_code
_entity_poly.pdbx_strand_id
1 'polypeptide(L)'
;MIPSEEDDFLKEIIDPKLDMNSVEFNAAAYLAAKHADTKYSALLAELEKLKRSTTDKTEQLKALVASHFDQYLSCHEAIREVAEEIRTHESDSERLMNAFHSLKSTTDSTLSKMLKRCEEQRKIRHALAVLTRYRSLFEIPTRMRENMTNKQYTKLVENYLHVKSNANKVNMAIIKPVLDAAQKLAVEANEYLLKVLEDPISQHHEQKEAIHLVDKIGITPKSILLCINRQLADVEKVLTELNGTLKTTESAKSLSRTLSSNKSKERMVPSVSVARSSSEIIFECGQIILRFERGLWSLICDAMMLSSLTAKEQEDIHTASSDILSICVRLLREQTLYSANISRDTIDSLHDIFINLDSLRQCPDSVLNTKLDALKGSFCGQVRADVLLAFLSSTTKCSENKWAECAENEQVTWNSSIEELIQVHLTSSLRLDLAPILSQMANKFVVVLQEWWTTVEPVFLREIDANTSPSEEAHVQFTKSLFQAVLAHSQDLIRLFWQLLYHHIDSKADDAESYVHLVILANCQFLQMQPFFTQWADQLVQCASLTQTKLSTESLIKSLCASMEEGVNHYAKSRLQMLNTVLCSEESFLVEPQELDDQNGFYGELRQYVFHILQLIVKWRSQVEYCLDPSHPTCIHFIEILLGQVSDTLLHHYEGRMDQLTTQSSKEATWQLTHIQVEATFFRKALTAFIPPTTQKPWDSLIKKGEPKIKRQIVDDLVAQVEVQTQMYRLCLLK
;
A
#
# COMPACT_ATOMS: atom_id res chain seq x y z
N MET A 1 90.05 42.79 76.93
CA MET A 1 90.94 43.38 77.95
C MET A 1 92.23 42.60 77.89
N ILE A 2 93.28 43.25 77.39
CA ILE A 2 94.67 42.79 77.46
C ILE A 2 95.21 43.25 78.83
N PRO A 3 96.05 42.48 79.52
CA PRO A 3 97.00 43.05 80.46
C PRO A 3 98.41 42.94 79.89
N SER A 4 99.01 44.11 79.73
CA SER A 4 100.40 44.34 79.33
C SER A 4 101.36 44.13 80.50
N GLU A 5 102.61 43.94 80.11
CA GLU A 5 103.83 43.78 80.88
C GLU A 5 104.20 44.99 81.76
N GLU A 6 105.20 44.75 82.62
CA GLU A 6 106.09 45.71 83.30
C GLU A 6 105.72 46.10 84.75
N ASP A 7 106.36 45.40 85.70
CA ASP A 7 107.12 45.98 86.82
C ASP A 7 108.07 44.87 87.35
N ASP A 8 109.32 44.85 86.90
CA ASP A 8 110.49 45.45 87.56
C ASP A 8 110.99 44.64 88.78
N PHE A 9 112.05 43.86 88.58
CA PHE A 9 113.46 44.23 88.81
C PHE A 9 113.91 43.97 90.26
N LEU A 10 114.87 43.04 90.38
CA LEU A 10 115.80 42.84 91.50
C LEU A 10 115.25 42.22 92.80
N LYS A 11 115.15 40.89 92.82
CA LYS A 11 115.62 40.13 93.99
C LYS A 11 116.62 39.09 93.54
N GLU A 12 117.80 39.20 94.14
CA GLU A 12 118.91 38.26 94.09
C GLU A 12 118.40 36.82 93.96
N ILE A 13 118.97 36.08 93.01
CA ILE A 13 118.76 34.65 92.85
C ILE A 13 119.37 33.99 94.09
N ILE A 14 118.59 33.92 95.16
CA ILE A 14 118.85 33.08 96.32
C ILE A 14 118.38 31.70 95.89
N ASP A 15 119.33 30.77 95.75
CA ASP A 15 119.07 29.40 95.32
C ASP A 15 117.89 28.81 96.13
N PRO A 16 116.80 28.30 95.49
CA PRO A 16 115.58 27.88 96.19
C PRO A 16 115.79 26.74 97.19
N LYS A 17 116.97 26.09 97.16
CA LYS A 17 117.40 25.07 98.13
C LYS A 17 117.90 25.65 99.46
N LEU A 18 118.27 26.93 99.52
CA LEU A 18 118.77 27.62 100.72
C LEU A 18 117.71 28.51 101.40
N ASP A 19 116.52 28.68 100.81
CA ASP A 19 115.43 29.45 101.41
C ASP A 19 114.49 28.56 102.26
N MET A 20 114.28 28.94 103.52
CA MET A 20 113.64 28.12 104.54
C MET A 20 112.12 27.96 104.34
N ASN A 21 111.51 28.76 103.45
CA ASN A 21 110.07 28.76 103.17
C ASN A 21 109.69 28.14 101.81
N SER A 22 110.66 27.62 101.05
CA SER A 22 110.42 26.95 99.77
C SER A 22 110.10 25.46 99.96
N VAL A 23 109.24 24.91 99.10
CA VAL A 23 108.86 23.49 99.11
C VAL A 23 110.05 22.57 98.76
N GLU A 24 111.12 23.12 98.16
CA GLU A 24 112.32 22.40 97.69
C GLU A 24 113.55 22.56 98.62
N PHE A 25 113.34 23.04 99.86
CA PHE A 25 114.40 23.31 100.84
C PHE A 25 115.26 22.08 101.20
N ASN A 26 116.59 22.24 101.20
CA ASN A 26 117.52 21.17 101.59
C ASN A 26 118.39 21.57 102.79
N ALA A 27 118.05 20.99 103.95
CA ALA A 27 118.68 21.31 105.23
C ALA A 27 120.20 21.06 105.29
N ALA A 28 120.71 20.06 104.57
CA ALA A 28 122.14 19.73 104.58
C ALA A 28 122.97 20.77 103.82
N ALA A 29 122.47 21.27 102.69
CA ALA A 29 123.11 22.31 101.90
C ALA A 29 123.10 23.67 102.62
N TYR A 30 121.99 23.98 103.32
CA TYR A 30 121.85 25.19 104.11
C TYR A 30 122.87 25.27 105.26
N LEU A 31 123.04 24.17 106.02
CA LEU A 31 124.02 24.10 107.11
C LEU A 31 125.47 24.16 106.59
N ALA A 32 125.77 23.48 105.48
CA ALA A 32 127.09 23.49 104.87
C ALA A 32 127.51 24.89 104.37
N ALA A 33 126.58 25.71 103.88
CA ALA A 33 126.89 27.03 103.35
C ALA A 33 126.95 28.14 104.43
N LYS A 34 126.04 28.13 105.41
CA LYS A 34 125.93 29.20 106.42
C LYS A 34 126.73 28.94 107.70
N HIS A 35 127.03 27.69 108.02
CA HIS A 35 127.65 27.30 109.30
C HIS A 35 128.96 26.50 109.15
N ALA A 36 129.62 26.55 107.97
CA ALA A 36 130.87 25.85 107.68
C ALA A 36 131.97 26.07 108.73
N ASP A 37 132.08 27.29 109.26
CA ASP A 37 133.19 27.71 110.12
C ASP A 37 132.84 27.67 111.63
N THR A 38 131.63 27.21 111.98
CA THR A 38 131.14 27.24 113.38
C THR A 38 131.44 25.96 114.16
N LYS A 39 131.98 26.12 115.38
CA LYS A 39 132.34 24.99 116.27
C LYS A 39 131.09 24.26 116.77
N TYR A 40 131.16 22.93 116.86
CA TYR A 40 130.04 22.03 117.19
C TYR A 40 129.24 22.40 118.46
N SER A 41 129.91 22.95 119.48
CA SER A 41 129.23 23.37 120.72
C SER A 41 128.25 24.53 120.52
N ALA A 42 128.51 25.44 119.58
CA ALA A 42 127.60 26.55 119.25
C ALA A 42 126.37 26.07 118.47
N LEU A 43 126.53 25.06 117.60
CA LEU A 43 125.42 24.43 116.86
C LEU A 43 124.44 23.69 117.77
N LEU A 44 124.93 23.00 118.81
CA LEU A 44 124.06 22.34 119.80
C LEU A 44 123.21 23.35 120.59
N ALA A 45 123.78 24.51 120.95
CA ALA A 45 123.04 25.56 121.65
C ALA A 45 121.99 26.23 120.75
N GLU A 46 122.31 26.48 119.48
CA GLU A 46 121.36 26.96 118.46
C GLU A 46 120.24 25.94 118.20
N LEU A 47 120.55 24.64 118.16
CA LEU A 47 119.55 23.59 117.99
C LEU A 47 118.57 23.52 119.17
N GLU A 48 119.04 23.65 120.41
CA GLU A 48 118.15 23.76 121.56
C GLU A 48 117.22 24.98 121.46
N LYS A 49 117.75 26.11 121.01
CA LYS A 49 116.98 27.35 120.83
C LYS A 49 115.92 27.20 119.73
N LEU A 50 116.27 26.59 118.61
CA LEU A 50 115.33 26.32 117.51
C LEU A 50 114.27 25.31 117.94
N LYS A 51 114.65 24.24 118.64
CA LYS A 51 113.71 23.23 119.14
C LYS A 51 112.67 23.89 120.06
N ARG A 52 113.10 24.77 120.98
CA ARG A 52 112.17 25.57 121.80
C ARG A 52 111.27 26.48 120.96
N SER A 53 111.80 27.18 119.95
CA SER A 53 111.00 28.06 119.10
C SER A 53 109.95 27.32 118.25
N THR A 54 110.29 26.14 117.71
CA THR A 54 109.35 25.35 116.91
C THR A 54 108.28 24.70 117.80
N THR A 55 108.63 24.28 119.02
CA THR A 55 107.63 23.83 119.99
C THR A 55 106.70 24.97 120.39
N ASP A 56 107.23 26.17 120.63
CA ASP A 56 106.39 27.33 120.96
C ASP A 56 105.47 27.72 119.79
N LYS A 57 105.95 27.70 118.54
CA LYS A 57 105.12 27.98 117.35
C LYS A 57 104.04 26.93 117.12
N THR A 58 104.36 25.65 117.35
CA THR A 58 103.35 24.57 117.22
C THR A 58 102.33 24.61 118.35
N GLU A 59 102.72 25.01 119.57
CA GLU A 59 101.76 25.31 120.65
C GLU A 59 100.92 26.55 120.35
N GLN A 60 101.50 27.62 119.80
CA GLN A 60 100.75 28.79 119.34
C GLN A 60 99.77 28.44 118.21
N LEU A 61 100.15 27.58 117.26
CA LEU A 61 99.26 27.14 116.19
C LEU A 61 98.15 26.24 116.73
N LYS A 62 98.45 25.34 117.67
CA LYS A 62 97.43 24.54 118.36
C LYS A 62 96.49 25.43 119.18
N ALA A 63 96.99 26.47 119.84
CA ALA A 63 96.19 27.44 120.57
C ALA A 63 95.31 28.27 119.62
N LEU A 64 95.82 28.67 118.45
CA LEU A 64 95.09 29.42 117.43
C LEU A 64 94.01 28.56 116.75
N VAL A 65 94.35 27.32 116.39
CA VAL A 65 93.40 26.34 115.86
C VAL A 65 92.38 25.95 116.93
N ALA A 66 92.75 25.90 118.21
CA ALA A 66 91.78 25.68 119.29
C ALA A 66 90.90 26.92 119.57
N SER A 67 91.41 28.14 119.41
CA SER A 67 90.64 29.37 119.61
C SER A 67 89.71 29.71 118.45
N HIS A 68 90.04 29.26 117.23
CA HIS A 68 89.25 29.51 116.00
C HIS A 68 88.81 28.23 115.28
N PHE A 69 88.75 27.09 116.00
CA PHE A 69 88.42 25.78 115.43
C PHE A 69 87.08 25.79 114.69
N ASP A 70 86.07 26.40 115.32
CA ASP A 70 84.71 26.46 114.81
C ASP A 70 84.63 27.24 113.49
N GLN A 71 85.43 28.29 113.32
CA GLN A 71 85.46 29.08 112.08
C GLN A 71 86.12 28.31 110.94
N TYR A 72 87.21 27.57 111.23
CA TYR A 72 87.86 26.73 110.23
C TYR A 72 86.98 25.55 109.81
N LEU A 73 86.34 24.87 110.77
CA LEU A 73 85.42 23.78 110.49
C LEU A 73 84.21 24.27 109.69
N SER A 74 83.66 25.44 110.03
CA SER A 74 82.58 26.07 109.29
C SER A 74 82.96 26.41 107.85
N CYS A 75 84.15 26.99 107.60
CA CYS A 75 84.60 27.25 106.23
C CYS A 75 84.83 25.97 105.43
N HIS A 76 85.37 24.91 106.05
CA HIS A 76 85.57 23.64 105.39
C HIS A 76 84.24 22.93 105.08
N GLU A 77 83.28 22.97 106.00
CA GLU A 77 81.91 22.47 105.78
C GLU A 77 81.21 23.25 104.67
N ALA A 78 81.32 24.59 104.65
CA ALA A 78 80.76 25.43 103.60
C ALA A 78 81.36 25.12 102.21
N ILE A 79 82.67 24.88 102.12
CA ILE A 79 83.32 24.48 100.85
C ILE A 79 82.82 23.11 100.40
N ARG A 80 82.65 22.16 101.33
CA ARG A 80 82.11 20.82 101.01
C ARG A 80 80.65 20.92 100.56
N GLU A 81 79.85 21.76 101.20
CA GLU A 81 78.45 22.00 100.84
C GLU A 81 78.35 22.62 99.44
N VAL A 82 79.13 23.65 99.14
CA VAL A 82 79.20 24.26 97.80
C VAL A 82 79.66 23.25 96.74
N ALA A 83 80.62 22.38 97.05
CA ALA A 83 81.07 21.34 96.12
C ALA A 83 79.96 20.32 95.81
N GLU A 84 79.16 19.92 96.81
CA GLU A 84 78.00 19.05 96.59
C GLU A 84 76.85 19.78 95.87
N GLU A 85 76.62 21.08 96.13
CA GLU A 85 75.66 21.90 95.38
C GLU A 85 76.03 22.02 93.89
N ILE A 86 77.31 22.24 93.57
CA ILE A 86 77.77 22.27 92.17
C ILE A 86 77.53 20.93 91.49
N ARG A 87 77.83 19.82 92.18
CA ARG A 87 77.65 18.47 91.64
C ARG A 87 76.17 18.12 91.42
N THR A 88 75.29 18.54 92.33
CA THR A 88 73.84 18.37 92.15
C THR A 88 73.32 19.22 90.99
N HIS A 89 73.78 20.47 90.86
CA HIS A 89 73.41 21.36 89.74
C HIS A 89 73.90 20.83 88.38
N GLU A 90 75.09 20.23 88.31
CA GLU A 90 75.56 19.53 87.09
C GLU A 90 74.63 18.37 86.73
N SER A 91 74.25 17.54 87.72
CA SER A 91 73.34 16.41 87.49
C SER A 91 71.92 16.83 87.07
N ASP A 92 71.42 17.94 87.62
CA ASP A 92 70.11 18.48 87.28
C ASP A 92 70.13 19.17 85.91
N SER A 93 71.23 19.81 85.55
CA SER A 93 71.47 20.35 84.20
C SER A 93 71.47 19.25 83.15
N GLU A 94 72.16 18.12 83.40
CA GLU A 94 72.14 16.95 82.50
C GLU A 94 70.73 16.36 82.37
N ARG A 95 69.98 16.24 83.47
CA ARG A 95 68.58 15.77 83.44
C ARG A 95 67.69 16.70 82.63
N LEU A 96 67.84 18.01 82.79
CA LEU A 96 67.09 19.01 82.04
C LEU A 96 67.44 18.97 80.55
N MET A 97 68.72 18.84 80.21
CA MET A 97 69.18 18.68 78.81
C MET A 97 68.55 17.44 78.18
N ASN A 98 68.55 16.31 78.90
CA ASN A 98 67.94 15.06 78.44
C ASN A 98 66.42 15.18 78.29
N ALA A 99 65.73 15.81 79.25
CA ALA A 99 64.29 16.07 79.17
C ALA A 99 63.95 17.01 78.00
N PHE A 100 64.77 18.03 77.74
CA PHE A 100 64.61 18.95 76.62
C PHE A 100 64.83 18.23 75.28
N HIS A 101 65.86 17.39 75.15
CA HIS A 101 66.06 16.59 73.96
C HIS A 101 64.92 15.59 73.71
N SER A 102 64.41 14.95 74.77
CA SER A 102 63.25 14.06 74.69
C SER A 102 61.97 14.81 74.28
N LEU A 103 61.72 15.98 74.87
CA LEU A 103 60.59 16.84 74.53
C LEU A 103 60.68 17.34 73.09
N LYS A 104 61.87 17.77 72.66
CA LYS A 104 62.12 18.21 71.28
C LYS A 104 61.87 17.07 70.29
N SER A 105 62.44 15.89 70.54
CA SER A 105 62.22 14.70 69.69
C SER A 105 60.73 14.31 69.61
N THR A 106 60.04 14.33 70.75
CA THR A 106 58.60 14.04 70.81
C THR A 106 57.80 15.10 70.05
N THR A 107 58.10 16.38 70.26
CA THR A 107 57.45 17.51 69.59
C THR A 107 57.64 17.45 68.08
N ASP A 108 58.87 17.24 67.60
CA ASP A 108 59.18 17.12 66.17
C ASP A 108 58.44 15.93 65.53
N SER A 109 58.36 14.79 66.24
CA SER A 109 57.59 13.63 65.79
C SER A 109 56.08 13.94 65.71
N THR A 110 55.52 14.60 66.72
CA THR A 110 54.10 14.98 66.72
C THR A 110 53.77 16.04 65.68
N LEU A 111 54.64 17.04 65.49
CA LEU A 111 54.48 18.09 64.48
C LEU A 111 54.55 17.49 63.08
N SER A 112 55.50 16.58 62.82
CA SER A 112 55.58 15.86 61.55
C SER A 112 54.31 15.06 61.26
N LYS A 113 53.77 14.33 62.25
CA LYS A 113 52.49 13.62 62.12
C LYS A 113 51.32 14.58 61.88
N MET A 114 51.30 15.72 62.56
CA MET A 114 50.26 16.75 62.39
C MET A 114 50.32 17.38 61.00
N LEU A 115 51.50 17.71 60.50
CA LEU A 115 51.70 18.26 59.15
C LEU A 115 51.24 17.27 58.08
N LYS A 116 51.62 15.99 58.20
CA LYS A 116 51.13 14.92 57.30
C LYS A 116 49.61 14.83 57.31
N ARG A 117 48.98 14.83 58.50
CA ARG A 117 47.51 14.82 58.63
C ARG A 117 46.86 16.08 58.02
N CYS A 118 47.49 17.24 58.16
CA CYS A 118 46.99 18.50 57.58
C CYS A 118 47.07 18.47 56.04
N GLU A 119 48.16 17.95 55.47
CA GLU A 119 48.28 17.73 54.02
C GLU A 119 47.25 16.73 53.50
N GLU A 120 47.06 15.60 54.19
CA GLU A 120 46.02 14.62 53.86
C GLU A 120 44.63 15.25 53.92
N GLN A 121 44.32 16.02 54.97
CA GLN A 121 43.05 16.72 55.09
C GLN A 121 42.85 17.74 53.98
N ARG A 122 43.90 18.48 53.59
CA ARG A 122 43.84 19.41 52.45
C ARG A 122 43.58 18.66 51.14
N LYS A 123 44.24 17.53 50.90
CA LYS A 123 44.00 16.66 49.74
C LYS A 123 42.56 16.16 49.73
N ILE A 124 42.04 15.68 50.86
CA ILE A 124 40.66 15.21 50.99
C ILE A 124 39.66 16.35 50.72
N ARG A 125 39.86 17.54 51.31
CA ARG A 125 38.99 18.70 51.06
C ARG A 125 39.04 19.15 49.59
N HIS A 126 40.22 19.17 48.99
CA HIS A 126 40.37 19.52 47.58
C HIS A 126 39.69 18.49 46.67
N ALA A 127 39.91 17.20 46.91
CA ALA A 127 39.24 16.12 46.18
C ALA A 127 37.71 16.21 46.32
N LEU A 128 37.21 16.48 47.53
CA LEU A 128 35.77 16.64 47.78
C LEU A 128 35.21 17.85 47.04
N ALA A 129 35.91 18.99 47.02
CA ALA A 129 35.50 20.18 46.27
C ALA A 129 35.49 19.95 44.74
N VAL A 130 36.44 19.19 44.22
CA VAL A 130 36.47 18.80 42.80
C VAL A 130 35.31 17.85 42.48
N LEU A 131 35.07 16.84 43.33
CA LEU A 131 33.98 15.88 43.15
C LEU A 131 32.60 16.54 43.25
N THR A 132 32.38 17.49 44.17
CA THR A 132 31.10 18.20 44.28
C THR A 132 30.86 19.12 43.08
N ARG A 133 31.90 19.79 42.57
CA ARG A 133 31.80 20.68 41.40
C ARG A 133 31.48 19.92 40.11
N TYR A 134 32.07 18.74 39.91
CA TYR A 134 31.93 17.94 38.69
C TYR A 134 30.95 16.76 38.81
N ARG A 135 30.28 16.62 39.96
CA ARG A 135 29.29 15.56 40.21
C ARG A 135 28.28 15.41 39.08
N SER A 136 27.70 16.52 38.64
CA SER A 136 26.70 16.51 37.57
C SER A 136 27.25 16.01 36.25
N LEU A 137 28.54 16.23 35.94
CA LEU A 137 29.17 15.73 34.71
C LEU A 137 29.43 14.23 34.78
N PHE A 138 29.81 13.70 35.95
CA PHE A 138 30.02 12.27 36.16
C PHE A 138 28.71 11.47 36.14
N GLU A 139 27.58 12.09 36.49
CA GLU A 139 26.25 11.49 36.40
C GLU A 139 25.66 11.49 34.97
N ILE A 140 26.28 12.17 33.99
CA ILE A 140 25.74 12.22 32.62
C ILE A 140 25.84 10.87 31.89
N PRO A 141 26.96 10.13 31.89
CA PRO A 141 27.02 8.83 31.21
C PRO A 141 26.02 7.81 31.77
N THR A 142 25.72 7.84 33.07
CA THR A 142 24.70 6.98 33.67
C THR A 142 23.31 7.38 33.19
N ARG A 143 22.98 8.68 33.18
CA ARG A 143 21.73 9.19 32.61
C ARG A 143 21.59 8.92 31.11
N MET A 144 22.68 9.01 30.35
CA MET A 144 22.69 8.67 28.92
C MET A 144 22.39 7.18 28.72
N ARG A 145 22.95 6.30 29.57
CA ARG A 145 22.64 4.87 29.52
C ARG A 145 21.17 4.57 29.86
N GLU A 146 20.62 5.24 30.86
CA GLU A 146 19.19 5.13 31.21
C GLU A 146 18.28 5.66 30.09
N ASN A 147 18.66 6.78 29.46
CA ASN A 147 17.93 7.34 28.32
C ASN A 147 18.01 6.42 27.10
N MET A 148 19.13 5.71 26.90
CA MET A 148 19.27 4.69 25.87
C MET A 148 18.29 3.53 26.12
N THR A 149 18.22 3.01 27.35
CA THR A 149 17.29 1.91 27.69
C THR A 149 15.82 2.34 27.59
N ASN A 150 15.52 3.60 27.89
CA ASN A 150 14.16 4.16 27.85
C ASN A 150 13.74 4.70 26.48
N LYS A 151 14.58 4.53 25.43
CA LYS A 151 14.36 5.06 24.07
C LYS A 151 14.12 6.58 23.99
N GLN A 152 14.63 7.36 24.96
CA GLN A 152 14.50 8.82 24.98
C GLN A 152 15.72 9.48 24.32
N TYR A 153 15.79 9.36 22.99
CA TYR A 153 16.96 9.79 22.21
C TYR A 153 17.16 11.32 22.18
N THR A 154 16.09 12.12 22.24
CA THR A 154 16.14 13.59 22.33
C THR A 154 16.96 14.08 23.52
N LYS A 155 16.62 13.58 24.71
CA LYS A 155 17.34 13.88 25.96
C LYS A 155 18.75 13.33 25.95
N LEU A 156 18.99 12.19 25.29
CA LEU A 156 20.34 11.63 25.17
C LEU A 156 21.27 12.58 24.40
N VAL A 157 20.79 13.12 23.28
CA VAL A 157 21.56 14.06 22.44
C VAL A 157 21.84 15.37 23.16
N GLU A 158 20.86 15.93 23.89
CA GLU A 158 21.05 17.14 24.70
C GLU A 158 22.11 16.95 25.79
N ASN A 159 22.08 15.80 26.49
CA ASN A 159 23.06 15.45 27.51
C ASN A 159 24.47 15.27 26.91
N TYR A 160 24.58 14.66 25.73
CA TYR A 160 25.84 14.52 25.01
C TYR A 160 26.41 15.89 24.57
N LEU A 161 25.58 16.78 24.01
CA LEU A 161 26.00 18.14 23.66
C LEU A 161 26.44 18.96 24.88
N HIS A 162 25.78 18.77 26.02
CA HIS A 162 26.18 19.40 27.29
C HIS A 162 27.58 18.92 27.75
N VAL A 163 27.89 17.62 27.62
CA VAL A 163 29.24 17.09 27.92
C VAL A 163 30.27 17.64 26.93
N LYS A 164 29.93 17.67 25.63
CA LYS A 164 30.82 18.16 24.56
C LYS A 164 31.14 19.66 24.72
N SER A 165 30.17 20.49 25.08
CA SER A 165 30.38 21.92 25.34
C SER A 165 31.27 22.18 26.56
N ASN A 166 31.10 21.37 27.61
CA ASN A 166 31.89 21.50 28.84
C ASN A 166 33.30 20.90 28.72
N ALA A 167 33.51 19.94 27.82
CA ALA A 167 34.83 19.41 27.51
C ALA A 167 35.78 20.49 26.97
N ASN A 168 35.27 21.47 26.23
CA ASN A 168 36.06 22.60 25.71
C ASN A 168 36.43 23.64 26.78
N LYS A 169 35.75 23.64 27.93
CA LYS A 169 35.87 24.70 28.97
C LYS A 169 36.69 24.27 30.20
N VAL A 170 37.01 22.98 30.34
CA VAL A 170 37.56 22.41 31.59
C VAL A 170 38.82 21.59 31.31
N ASN A 171 39.66 21.42 32.34
CA ASN A 171 40.90 20.66 32.32
C ASN A 171 40.69 19.23 31.76
N MET A 172 41.21 18.96 30.55
CA MET A 172 40.94 17.76 29.75
C MET A 172 41.18 16.44 30.50
N ALA A 173 42.14 16.39 31.42
CA ALA A 173 42.55 15.16 32.08
C ALA A 173 41.44 14.48 32.91
N ILE A 174 40.53 15.25 33.52
CA ILE A 174 39.47 14.72 34.39
C ILE A 174 38.23 14.31 33.59
N ILE A 175 37.93 15.04 32.50
CA ILE A 175 36.69 14.84 31.72
C ILE A 175 36.90 13.88 30.54
N LYS A 176 38.13 13.65 30.08
CA LYS A 176 38.42 12.77 28.95
C LYS A 176 37.77 11.38 29.08
N PRO A 177 37.87 10.65 30.21
CA PRO A 177 37.19 9.35 30.35
C PRO A 177 35.66 9.44 30.30
N VAL A 178 35.08 10.53 30.79
CA VAL A 178 33.63 10.79 30.76
C VAL A 178 33.17 11.11 29.35
N LEU A 179 33.95 11.91 28.61
CA LEU A 179 33.72 12.23 27.22
C LEU A 179 33.84 10.98 26.34
N ASP A 180 34.86 10.14 26.55
CA ASP A 180 35.05 8.89 25.82
C ASP A 180 33.89 7.91 26.07
N ALA A 181 33.39 7.82 27.31
CA ALA A 181 32.22 7.02 27.64
C ALA A 181 30.92 7.58 27.02
N ALA A 182 30.74 8.90 27.04
CA ALA A 182 29.61 9.57 26.40
C ALA A 182 29.64 9.44 24.87
N GLN A 183 30.84 9.50 24.27
CA GLN A 183 31.06 9.32 22.84
C GLN A 183 30.70 7.89 22.40
N LYS A 184 31.12 6.87 23.16
CA LYS A 184 30.74 5.47 22.87
C LYS A 184 29.23 5.27 22.90
N LEU A 185 28.55 5.79 23.92
CA LEU A 185 27.09 5.75 24.02
C LEU A 185 26.42 6.53 22.88
N ALA A 186 26.99 7.66 22.45
CA ALA A 186 26.48 8.41 21.31
C ALA A 186 26.67 7.67 19.98
N VAL A 187 27.77 6.93 19.81
CA VAL A 187 28.01 6.06 18.64
C VAL A 187 27.02 4.89 18.63
N GLU A 188 26.80 4.23 19.75
CA GLU A 188 25.78 3.17 19.88
C GLU A 188 24.37 3.70 19.57
N ALA A 189 24.04 4.92 20.04
CA ALA A 189 22.77 5.56 19.73
C ALA A 189 22.65 5.86 18.24
N ASN A 190 23.75 6.32 17.64
CA ASN A 190 23.83 6.61 16.22
C ASN A 190 23.64 5.36 15.36
N GLU A 191 24.28 4.24 15.71
CA GLU A 191 24.09 2.95 15.03
C GLU A 191 22.64 2.45 15.14
N TYR A 192 22.01 2.62 16.30
CA TYR A 192 20.60 2.27 16.47
C TYR A 192 19.67 3.18 15.64
N LEU A 193 19.89 4.50 15.66
CA LEU A 193 19.11 5.45 14.87
C LEU A 193 19.30 5.21 13.37
N LEU A 194 20.52 4.84 12.93
CA LEU A 194 20.77 4.44 11.55
C LEU A 194 20.00 3.16 11.17
N LYS A 195 19.89 2.17 12.05
CA LYS A 195 19.04 0.98 11.80
C LYS A 195 17.55 1.33 11.70
N VAL A 196 17.06 2.25 12.53
CA VAL A 196 15.66 2.73 12.45
C VAL A 196 15.39 3.48 11.13
N LEU A 197 16.43 4.13 10.58
CA LEU A 197 16.38 4.75 9.24
C LEU A 197 16.48 3.72 8.10
N GLU A 198 17.08 2.56 8.34
CA GLU A 198 17.10 1.43 7.39
C GLU A 198 15.75 0.69 7.34
N ASP A 199 14.95 0.73 8.40
CA ASP A 199 13.66 0.04 8.43
C ASP A 199 12.65 0.67 7.43
N PRO A 200 12.19 -0.10 6.42
CA PRO A 200 11.40 0.41 5.30
C PRO A 200 9.93 0.71 5.66
N ILE A 201 9.55 0.54 6.93
CA ILE A 201 8.17 0.67 7.43
C ILE A 201 8.03 1.88 8.39
N SER A 202 9.15 2.48 8.81
CA SER A 202 9.16 3.60 9.77
C SER A 202 8.43 4.83 9.22
N GLN A 203 7.57 5.45 10.03
CA GLN A 203 6.76 6.58 9.63
C GLN A 203 7.63 7.82 9.36
N HIS A 204 7.27 8.66 8.37
CA HIS A 204 8.01 9.90 8.01
C HIS A 204 8.39 10.79 9.21
N HIS A 205 7.54 10.87 10.23
CA HIS A 205 7.82 11.64 11.45
C HIS A 205 8.98 11.06 12.27
N GLU A 206 9.01 9.74 12.43
CA GLU A 206 10.06 9.03 13.18
C GLU A 206 11.39 9.09 12.43
N GLN A 207 11.35 9.00 11.10
CA GLN A 207 12.53 9.17 10.24
C GLN A 207 13.07 10.61 10.32
N LYS A 208 12.20 11.63 10.28
CA LYS A 208 12.59 13.04 10.47
C LYS A 208 13.21 13.31 11.84
N GLU A 209 12.60 12.78 12.90
CA GLU A 209 13.12 12.94 14.26
C GLU A 209 14.47 12.25 14.40
N ALA A 210 14.62 11.02 13.91
CA ALA A 210 15.88 10.29 13.89
C ALA A 210 16.97 11.03 13.09
N ILE A 211 16.65 11.56 11.91
CA ILE A 211 17.55 12.37 11.09
C ILE A 211 18.03 13.61 11.85
N HIS A 212 17.12 14.36 12.46
CA HIS A 212 17.45 15.56 13.22
C HIS A 212 18.31 15.25 14.46
N LEU A 213 18.07 14.12 15.12
CA LEU A 213 18.88 13.65 16.24
C LEU A 213 20.29 13.23 15.79
N VAL A 214 20.40 12.51 14.68
CA VAL A 214 21.68 12.10 14.09
C VAL A 214 22.50 13.31 13.65
N ASP A 215 21.87 14.31 13.01
CA ASP A 215 22.53 15.55 12.60
C ASP A 215 23.04 16.35 13.81
N LYS A 216 22.24 16.42 14.89
CA LYS A 216 22.67 17.03 16.16
C LYS A 216 23.83 16.29 16.84
N ILE A 217 23.92 14.97 16.69
CA ILE A 217 25.05 14.18 17.21
C ILE A 217 26.33 14.50 16.43
N GLY A 218 26.21 14.79 15.12
CA GLY A 218 27.29 15.30 14.27
C GLY A 218 28.43 14.30 14.04
N ILE A 219 28.17 13.00 14.20
CA ILE A 219 29.12 11.91 13.95
C ILE A 219 29.11 11.50 12.47
N THR A 220 27.94 11.53 11.83
CA THR A 220 27.76 11.20 10.40
C THR A 220 27.54 12.49 9.59
N PRO A 221 28.36 12.77 8.56
CA PRO A 221 28.09 13.87 7.65
C PRO A 221 26.89 13.56 6.74
N LYS A 222 26.01 14.54 6.53
CA LYS A 222 24.85 14.51 5.61
C LYS A 222 23.97 13.25 5.77
N SER A 223 23.42 13.05 6.97
CA SER A 223 22.60 11.89 7.36
C SER A 223 21.40 11.64 6.44
N ILE A 224 20.80 12.71 5.91
CA ILE A 224 19.67 12.66 4.97
C ILE A 224 20.08 11.97 3.66
N LEU A 225 21.25 12.31 3.13
CA LEU A 225 21.77 11.71 1.89
C LEU A 225 22.08 10.22 2.06
N LEU A 226 22.68 9.84 3.18
CA LEU A 226 22.98 8.44 3.46
C LEU A 226 21.70 7.60 3.56
N CYS A 227 20.66 8.14 4.19
CA CYS A 227 19.35 7.49 4.28
C CYS A 227 18.72 7.31 2.89
N ILE A 228 18.66 8.38 2.10
CA ILE A 228 18.06 8.35 0.75
C ILE A 228 18.83 7.40 -0.16
N ASN A 229 20.15 7.52 -0.27
CA ASN A 229 20.94 6.68 -1.18
C ASN A 229 20.88 5.19 -0.80
N ARG A 230 20.80 4.88 0.49
CA ARG A 230 20.72 3.49 0.96
C ARG A 230 19.33 2.89 0.73
N GLN A 231 18.26 3.65 1.01
CA GLN A 231 16.90 3.22 0.70
C GLN A 231 16.67 3.07 -0.81
N LEU A 232 17.20 3.98 -1.63
CA LEU A 232 17.16 3.87 -3.10
C LEU A 232 17.95 2.64 -3.58
N ALA A 233 19.15 2.38 -3.05
CA ALA A 233 19.93 1.20 -3.40
C ALA A 233 19.24 -0.13 -3.01
N ASP A 234 18.56 -0.16 -1.87
CA ASP A 234 17.78 -1.34 -1.46
C ASP A 234 16.61 -1.58 -2.43
N VAL A 235 15.92 -0.53 -2.86
CA VAL A 235 14.85 -0.62 -3.86
C VAL A 235 15.39 -1.04 -5.23
N GLU A 236 16.52 -0.49 -5.68
CA GLU A 236 17.21 -0.91 -6.91
C GLU A 236 17.61 -2.38 -6.87
N LYS A 237 18.06 -2.87 -5.71
CA LYS A 237 18.36 -4.29 -5.52
C LYS A 237 17.11 -5.16 -5.68
N VAL A 238 15.99 -4.80 -5.06
CA VAL A 238 14.72 -5.52 -5.26
C VAL A 238 14.29 -5.49 -6.73
N LEU A 239 14.42 -4.34 -7.41
CA LEU A 239 14.08 -4.22 -8.83
C LEU A 239 15.00 -5.01 -9.75
N THR A 240 16.30 -5.08 -9.47
CA THR A 240 17.23 -5.91 -10.25
C THR A 240 16.96 -7.39 -10.07
N GLU A 241 16.56 -7.83 -8.87
CA GLU A 241 16.08 -9.20 -8.62
C GLU A 241 14.79 -9.51 -9.40
N LEU A 242 13.87 -8.54 -9.52
CA LEU A 242 12.64 -8.68 -10.31
C LEU A 242 12.93 -8.72 -11.82
N ASN A 243 13.80 -7.82 -12.31
CA ASN A 243 14.14 -7.68 -13.74
C ASN A 243 15.03 -8.83 -14.26
N GLY A 244 15.83 -9.47 -13.39
CA GLY A 244 16.69 -10.61 -13.73
C GLY A 244 15.96 -11.90 -14.11
N THR A 245 14.62 -11.92 -14.02
CA THR A 245 13.79 -13.12 -14.27
C THR A 245 13.07 -13.13 -15.62
N LEU A 246 13.36 -12.17 -16.52
CA LEU A 246 12.82 -12.19 -17.90
C LEU A 246 13.73 -12.99 -18.85
N LYS A 247 13.33 -14.22 -19.17
CA LYS A 247 13.61 -14.81 -20.49
C LYS A 247 12.35 -14.69 -21.35
N THR A 248 12.47 -13.89 -22.39
CA THR A 248 11.57 -13.79 -23.53
C THR A 248 11.26 -15.17 -24.12
N THR A 249 10.00 -15.60 -24.06
CA THR A 249 9.47 -16.58 -25.01
C THR A 249 9.00 -15.83 -26.24
N GLU A 250 9.86 -15.73 -27.24
CA GLU A 250 9.43 -15.35 -28.60
C GLU A 250 9.04 -16.60 -29.40
N SER A 251 7.86 -16.49 -30.01
CA SER A 251 7.44 -17.10 -31.27
C SER A 251 7.09 -18.60 -31.32
N ALA A 252 5.79 -18.83 -31.44
CA ALA A 252 5.15 -20.07 -31.87
C ALA A 252 5.57 -20.56 -33.28
N LYS A 253 5.62 -21.89 -33.45
CA LYS A 253 5.10 -22.61 -34.63
C LYS A 253 5.03 -24.15 -34.40
N SER A 254 3.79 -24.60 -34.17
CA SER A 254 3.12 -25.74 -34.84
C SER A 254 3.79 -27.13 -34.90
N LEU A 255 3.20 -28.13 -34.22
CA LEU A 255 2.46 -29.29 -34.79
C LEU A 255 2.45 -30.52 -33.86
N SER A 256 1.27 -31.14 -33.80
CA SER A 256 0.86 -32.40 -33.17
C SER A 256 1.74 -33.63 -33.43
N ARG A 257 1.96 -34.48 -32.40
CA ARG A 257 1.51 -35.90 -32.33
C ARG A 257 2.08 -36.68 -31.11
N THR A 258 1.15 -37.21 -30.31
CA THR A 258 1.09 -38.54 -29.63
C THR A 258 2.33 -39.24 -29.01
N LEU A 259 2.19 -39.53 -27.70
CA LEU A 259 2.51 -40.76 -26.94
C LEU A 259 3.89 -41.44 -27.06
N SER A 260 4.63 -41.54 -25.94
CA SER A 260 4.98 -42.82 -25.24
C SER A 260 6.34 -42.80 -24.51
N SER A 261 6.26 -43.05 -23.19
CA SER A 261 7.12 -43.87 -22.30
C SER A 261 8.66 -43.69 -22.18
N ASN A 262 9.04 -43.58 -20.90
CA ASN A 262 10.09 -44.32 -20.17
C ASN A 262 11.57 -43.85 -20.13
N LYS A 263 11.94 -43.49 -18.87
CA LYS A 263 13.07 -43.95 -18.03
C LYS A 263 14.49 -43.33 -18.15
N SER A 264 14.78 -42.49 -17.13
CA SER A 264 15.79 -42.66 -16.05
C SER A 264 17.26 -42.21 -16.21
N LYS A 265 17.72 -41.52 -15.12
CA LYS A 265 19.08 -41.26 -14.58
C LYS A 265 19.86 -40.06 -15.17
N GLU A 266 20.64 -39.27 -14.45
CA GLU A 266 20.96 -39.09 -13.02
C GLU A 266 21.57 -37.67 -12.85
N ARG A 267 21.29 -37.02 -11.70
CA ARG A 267 22.00 -35.92 -11.01
C ARG A 267 22.82 -34.89 -11.83
N MET A 268 22.37 -33.63 -11.79
CA MET A 268 23.14 -32.50 -11.23
C MET A 268 22.15 -31.40 -10.81
N VAL A 269 22.43 -30.77 -9.67
CA VAL A 269 21.57 -29.80 -8.95
C VAL A 269 21.10 -28.67 -9.89
N PRO A 270 19.79 -28.48 -10.13
CA PRO A 270 19.32 -27.25 -10.73
C PRO A 270 19.04 -26.24 -9.60
N SER A 271 19.75 -25.12 -9.63
CA SER A 271 19.31 -23.88 -8.99
C SER A 271 17.89 -23.57 -9.49
N VAL A 272 16.91 -23.76 -8.62
CA VAL A 272 15.51 -23.48 -8.91
C VAL A 272 15.38 -21.97 -9.08
N SER A 273 15.38 -21.50 -10.34
CA SER A 273 14.85 -20.19 -10.68
C SER A 273 13.34 -20.30 -10.67
N VAL A 274 12.73 -19.97 -9.54
CA VAL A 274 11.27 -19.87 -9.43
C VAL A 274 10.85 -18.72 -10.34
N ALA A 275 10.13 -19.03 -11.43
CA ALA A 275 9.42 -18.01 -12.20
C ALA A 275 8.38 -17.39 -11.25
N ARG A 276 8.63 -16.14 -10.81
CA ARG A 276 7.69 -15.40 -9.96
C ARG A 276 6.40 -15.15 -10.74
N SER A 277 5.26 -15.33 -10.08
CA SER A 277 3.96 -15.11 -10.71
C SER A 277 3.75 -13.62 -11.04
N SER A 278 3.00 -13.30 -12.10
CA SER A 278 2.69 -11.91 -12.47
C SER A 278 2.04 -11.13 -11.32
N SER A 279 1.25 -11.81 -10.47
CA SER A 279 0.68 -11.27 -9.23
C SER A 279 1.73 -10.89 -8.17
N GLU A 280 2.81 -11.67 -8.02
CA GLU A 280 3.90 -11.33 -7.09
C GLU A 280 4.64 -10.08 -7.56
N ILE A 281 4.87 -9.94 -8.87
CA ILE A 281 5.56 -8.78 -9.44
C ILE A 281 4.72 -7.50 -9.24
N ILE A 282 3.40 -7.59 -9.47
CA ILE A 282 2.48 -6.45 -9.21
C ILE A 282 2.49 -6.07 -7.73
N PHE A 283 2.44 -7.06 -6.83
CA PHE A 283 2.48 -6.82 -5.39
C PHE A 283 3.78 -6.13 -4.95
N GLU A 284 4.94 -6.63 -5.37
CA GLU A 284 6.24 -6.05 -5.02
C GLU A 284 6.42 -4.63 -5.59
N CYS A 285 6.00 -4.39 -6.84
CA CYS A 285 5.98 -3.05 -7.41
C CYS A 285 5.04 -2.11 -6.63
N GLY A 286 3.89 -2.61 -6.17
CA GLY A 286 2.98 -1.84 -5.33
C GLY A 286 3.57 -1.49 -3.97
N GLN A 287 4.29 -2.42 -3.32
CA GLN A 287 5.01 -2.16 -2.08
C GLN A 287 6.11 -1.10 -2.26
N ILE A 288 6.81 -1.10 -3.39
CA ILE A 288 7.80 -0.07 -3.71
C ILE A 288 7.14 1.31 -3.81
N ILE A 289 6.06 1.44 -4.59
CA ILE A 289 5.35 2.71 -4.76
C ILE A 289 4.76 3.21 -3.42
N LEU A 290 4.24 2.30 -2.61
CA LEU A 290 3.76 2.61 -1.26
C LEU A 290 4.89 3.11 -0.33
N ARG A 291 6.11 2.58 -0.45
CA ARG A 291 7.28 3.09 0.30
C ARG A 291 7.66 4.51 -0.13
N PHE A 292 7.51 4.82 -1.42
CA PHE A 292 7.67 6.20 -1.91
C PHE A 292 6.64 7.14 -1.29
N GLU A 293 5.36 6.76 -1.29
CA GLU A 293 4.28 7.57 -0.72
C GLU A 293 4.43 7.80 0.79
N ARG A 294 4.73 6.74 1.57
CA ARG A 294 4.71 6.80 3.05
C ARG A 294 5.82 7.62 3.70
N GLY A 295 6.89 7.96 2.97
CA GLY A 295 7.98 8.74 3.56
C GLY A 295 9.17 9.05 2.67
N LEU A 296 9.60 8.11 1.81
CA LEU A 296 10.81 8.30 0.99
C LEU A 296 10.68 9.52 0.07
N TRP A 297 9.51 9.71 -0.55
CA TRP A 297 9.28 10.86 -1.42
C TRP A 297 9.31 12.20 -0.67
N SER A 298 8.69 12.26 0.50
CA SER A 298 8.75 13.47 1.33
C SER A 298 10.16 13.76 1.81
N LEU A 299 10.94 12.74 2.18
CA LEU A 299 12.36 12.90 2.53
C LEU A 299 13.19 13.41 1.34
N ILE A 300 12.92 12.94 0.13
CA ILE A 300 13.55 13.45 -1.09
C ILE A 300 13.21 14.92 -1.27
N CYS A 301 11.92 15.32 -1.21
CA CYS A 301 11.56 16.72 -1.38
C CYS A 301 12.10 17.61 -0.23
N ASP A 302 12.16 17.12 1.01
CA ASP A 302 12.79 17.83 2.14
C ASP A 302 14.30 18.01 1.94
N ALA A 303 14.99 17.00 1.40
CA ALA A 303 16.40 17.09 1.04
C ALA A 303 16.62 18.17 -0.02
N MET A 304 15.78 18.22 -1.06
CA MET A 304 15.89 19.23 -2.13
C MET A 304 15.71 20.66 -1.63
N MET A 305 15.02 20.88 -0.51
CA MET A 305 14.87 22.21 0.12
C MET A 305 16.08 22.64 0.94
N LEU A 306 16.99 21.72 1.30
CA LEU A 306 18.18 22.03 2.08
C LEU A 306 19.32 22.50 1.16
N SER A 307 19.78 23.73 1.36
CA SER A 307 20.88 24.38 0.60
C SER A 307 22.27 23.76 0.80
N SER A 308 22.37 22.59 1.46
CA SER A 308 23.63 21.90 1.80
C SER A 308 24.09 20.86 0.77
N LEU A 309 23.30 20.61 -0.27
CA LEU A 309 23.57 19.60 -1.30
C LEU A 309 24.39 20.16 -2.46
N THR A 310 25.29 19.36 -3.02
CA THR A 310 26.00 19.72 -4.26
C THR A 310 25.13 19.39 -5.47
N ALA A 311 25.30 20.13 -6.58
CA ALA A 311 24.53 19.92 -7.81
C ALA A 311 24.59 18.47 -8.33
N LYS A 312 25.73 17.79 -8.15
CA LYS A 312 25.93 16.39 -8.54
C LYS A 312 25.13 15.42 -7.65
N GLU A 313 25.14 15.62 -6.33
CA GLU A 313 24.36 14.79 -5.39
C GLU A 313 22.85 14.94 -5.65
N GLN A 314 22.41 16.13 -6.04
CA GLN A 314 21.02 16.38 -6.43
C GLN A 314 20.65 15.68 -7.74
N GLU A 315 21.53 15.72 -8.76
CA GLU A 315 21.34 15.01 -10.03
C GLU A 315 21.27 13.49 -9.83
N ASP A 316 22.17 12.91 -9.02
CA ASP A 316 22.21 11.47 -8.73
C ASP A 316 20.91 10.96 -8.03
N ILE A 317 20.32 11.74 -7.12
CA ILE A 317 19.03 11.39 -6.50
C ILE A 317 17.89 11.47 -7.51
N HIS A 318 17.91 12.49 -8.38
CA HIS A 318 16.88 12.67 -9.40
C HIS A 318 16.89 11.54 -10.44
N THR A 319 18.08 11.12 -10.88
CA THR A 319 18.22 10.00 -11.83
C THR A 319 17.76 8.69 -11.20
N ALA A 320 18.31 8.33 -10.02
CA ALA A 320 17.94 7.09 -9.34
C ALA A 320 16.43 7.00 -9.04
N SER A 321 15.83 8.05 -8.49
CA SER A 321 14.39 8.06 -8.17
C SER A 321 13.53 7.94 -9.43
N SER A 322 13.90 8.63 -10.51
CA SER A 322 13.19 8.55 -11.79
C SER A 322 13.32 7.19 -12.45
N ASP A 323 14.50 6.57 -12.38
CA ASP A 323 14.77 5.28 -13.01
C ASP A 323 14.02 4.17 -12.28
N ILE A 324 14.02 4.17 -10.95
CA ILE A 324 13.23 3.25 -10.11
C ILE A 324 11.74 3.30 -10.47
N LEU A 325 11.15 4.51 -10.48
CA LEU A 325 9.73 4.68 -10.81
C LEU A 325 9.42 4.27 -12.26
N SER A 326 10.30 4.62 -13.21
CA SER A 326 10.17 4.23 -14.61
C SER A 326 10.23 2.71 -14.80
N ILE A 327 11.15 2.02 -14.09
CA ILE A 327 11.26 0.55 -14.12
C ILE A 327 10.02 -0.09 -13.51
N CYS A 328 9.48 0.43 -12.39
CA CYS A 328 8.24 -0.09 -11.79
C CYS A 328 7.07 0.02 -12.77
N VAL A 329 6.88 1.20 -13.37
CA VAL A 329 5.81 1.44 -14.36
C VAL A 329 5.97 0.55 -15.58
N ARG A 330 7.20 0.35 -16.06
CA ARG A 330 7.49 -0.56 -17.19
C ARG A 330 7.16 -2.01 -16.85
N LEU A 331 7.61 -2.51 -15.69
CA LEU A 331 7.32 -3.88 -15.26
C LEU A 331 5.82 -4.10 -15.06
N LEU A 332 5.13 -3.15 -14.42
CA LEU A 332 3.68 -3.20 -14.26
C LEU A 332 2.99 -3.25 -15.63
N ARG A 333 3.38 -2.39 -16.57
CA ARG A 333 2.82 -2.37 -17.94
C ARG A 333 3.05 -3.69 -18.69
N GLU A 334 4.24 -4.27 -18.58
CA GLU A 334 4.54 -5.57 -19.19
C GLU A 334 3.69 -6.70 -18.55
N GLN A 335 3.57 -6.73 -17.23
CA GLN A 335 2.80 -7.79 -16.57
C GLN A 335 1.28 -7.67 -16.79
N THR A 336 0.75 -6.45 -16.94
CA THR A 336 -0.70 -6.23 -17.10
C THR A 336 -1.20 -6.38 -18.53
N LEU A 337 -0.43 -5.93 -19.54
CA LEU A 337 -0.85 -5.99 -20.95
C LEU A 337 -0.63 -7.36 -21.60
N TYR A 338 0.34 -8.15 -21.13
CA TYR A 338 0.64 -9.48 -21.70
C TYR A 338 0.00 -10.64 -20.92
N SER A 339 -0.66 -10.37 -19.78
CA SER A 339 -1.43 -11.40 -19.06
C SER A 339 -2.80 -11.58 -19.71
N ALA A 340 -3.08 -12.79 -20.20
CA ALA A 340 -4.34 -13.12 -20.86
C ALA A 340 -5.57 -13.08 -19.91
N ASN A 341 -5.34 -13.13 -18.59
CA ASN A 341 -6.40 -13.17 -17.58
C ASN A 341 -6.15 -12.09 -16.51
N ILE A 342 -6.86 -10.97 -16.61
CA ILE A 342 -6.88 -9.93 -15.58
C ILE A 342 -8.03 -10.27 -14.63
N SER A 343 -7.72 -10.55 -13.36
CA SER A 343 -8.73 -10.83 -12.33
C SER A 343 -9.14 -9.55 -11.60
N ARG A 344 -10.29 -9.58 -10.93
CA ARG A 344 -10.73 -8.48 -10.04
C ARG A 344 -9.67 -8.14 -9.00
N ASP A 345 -9.07 -9.13 -8.35
CA ASP A 345 -8.06 -8.91 -7.30
C ASP A 345 -6.81 -8.19 -7.83
N THR A 346 -6.43 -8.46 -9.09
CA THR A 346 -5.32 -7.74 -9.74
C THR A 346 -5.67 -6.28 -10.03
N ILE A 347 -6.94 -5.98 -10.35
CA ILE A 347 -7.39 -4.61 -10.56
C ILE A 347 -7.46 -3.86 -9.25
N ASP A 348 -7.97 -4.50 -8.20
CA ASP A 348 -8.01 -3.92 -6.86
C ASP A 348 -6.59 -3.54 -6.39
N SER A 349 -5.63 -4.44 -6.61
CA SER A 349 -4.22 -4.17 -6.31
C SER A 349 -3.64 -3.03 -7.17
N LEU A 350 -3.96 -2.97 -8.46
CA LEU A 350 -3.50 -1.90 -9.35
C LEU A 350 -4.13 -0.54 -9.02
N HIS A 351 -5.38 -0.54 -8.56
CA HIS A 351 -6.10 0.67 -8.16
C HIS A 351 -5.38 1.39 -7.01
N ASP A 352 -4.99 0.63 -5.97
CA ASP A 352 -4.18 1.17 -4.87
C ASP A 352 -2.86 1.75 -5.37
N ILE A 353 -2.24 1.11 -6.37
CA ILE A 353 -0.99 1.59 -6.99
C ILE A 353 -1.22 2.89 -7.76
N PHE A 354 -2.32 3.03 -8.51
CA PHE A 354 -2.67 4.26 -9.22
C PHE A 354 -2.86 5.43 -8.23
N ILE A 355 -3.57 5.21 -7.12
CA ILE A 355 -3.77 6.23 -6.07
C ILE A 355 -2.44 6.63 -5.44
N ASN A 356 -1.61 5.65 -5.07
CA ASN A 356 -0.33 5.92 -4.40
C ASN A 356 0.67 6.63 -5.31
N LEU A 357 0.65 6.36 -6.63
CA LEU A 357 1.50 7.08 -7.58
C LEU A 357 0.99 8.51 -7.80
N ASP A 358 -0.33 8.70 -7.87
CA ASP A 358 -0.92 10.02 -8.07
C ASP A 358 -0.77 10.94 -6.84
N SER A 359 -0.81 10.38 -5.63
CA SER A 359 -0.65 11.12 -4.38
C SER A 359 0.77 11.69 -4.15
N LEU A 360 1.77 11.27 -4.93
CA LEU A 360 3.11 11.83 -4.90
C LEU A 360 3.08 13.32 -5.28
N ARG A 361 3.40 14.17 -4.29
CA ARG A 361 3.40 15.65 -4.44
C ARG A 361 4.52 16.11 -5.38
N GLN A 362 4.35 17.27 -6.01
CA GLN A 362 5.44 17.90 -6.76
C GLN A 362 6.60 18.26 -5.82
N CYS A 363 7.82 17.89 -6.19
CA CYS A 363 9.00 18.35 -5.46
C CYS A 363 9.34 19.80 -5.86
N PRO A 364 9.85 20.62 -4.93
CA PRO A 364 10.21 22.00 -5.22
C PRO A 364 11.35 22.10 -6.25
N ASP A 365 11.15 22.91 -7.29
CA ASP A 365 12.11 23.29 -8.37
C ASP A 365 13.01 22.15 -8.90
N SER A 366 12.41 21.05 -9.36
CA SER A 366 13.13 19.87 -9.86
C SER A 366 12.71 19.41 -11.27
N VAL A 367 13.69 18.99 -12.07
CA VAL A 367 13.51 18.23 -13.33
C VAL A 367 12.72 16.93 -13.12
N LEU A 368 12.68 16.42 -11.89
CA LEU A 368 11.92 15.22 -11.53
C LEU A 368 10.41 15.40 -11.72
N ASN A 369 9.87 16.62 -11.60
CA ASN A 369 8.44 16.87 -11.77
C ASN A 369 7.98 16.57 -13.20
N THR A 370 8.73 16.99 -14.22
CA THR A 370 8.35 16.74 -15.61
C THR A 370 8.37 15.25 -15.95
N LYS A 371 9.33 14.51 -15.39
CA LYS A 371 9.40 13.04 -15.53
C LYS A 371 8.27 12.35 -14.75
N LEU A 372 7.94 12.83 -13.55
CA LEU A 372 6.84 12.31 -12.75
C LEU A 372 5.50 12.54 -13.44
N ASP A 373 5.26 13.74 -13.97
CA ASP A 373 4.04 14.08 -14.71
C ASP A 373 3.89 13.21 -15.98
N ALA A 374 4.99 12.96 -16.70
CA ALA A 374 5.00 12.04 -17.83
C ALA A 374 4.69 10.59 -17.42
N LEU A 375 5.23 10.13 -16.28
CA LEU A 375 4.93 8.81 -15.73
C LEU A 375 3.48 8.69 -15.27
N LYS A 376 2.94 9.70 -14.58
CA LYS A 376 1.52 9.76 -14.17
C LYS A 376 0.60 9.73 -15.38
N GLY A 377 0.89 10.52 -16.42
CA GLY A 377 0.12 10.51 -17.67
C GLY A 377 0.14 9.15 -18.38
N SER A 378 1.32 8.53 -18.47
CA SER A 378 1.50 7.21 -19.09
C SER A 378 0.82 6.10 -18.29
N PHE A 379 1.02 6.03 -16.98
CA PHE A 379 0.55 4.94 -16.15
C PHE A 379 -0.90 5.14 -15.67
N CYS A 380 -1.19 6.23 -14.97
CA CYS A 380 -2.52 6.51 -14.42
C CYS A 380 -3.54 6.91 -15.50
N GLY A 381 -3.08 7.40 -16.65
CA GLY A 381 -3.93 7.68 -17.81
C GLY A 381 -4.04 6.48 -18.74
N GLN A 382 -2.98 6.20 -19.51
CA GLN A 382 -3.02 5.23 -20.60
C GLN A 382 -3.07 3.77 -20.12
N VAL A 383 -2.16 3.35 -19.25
CA VAL A 383 -2.13 1.95 -18.77
C VAL A 383 -3.39 1.61 -17.97
N ARG A 384 -3.88 2.53 -17.12
CA ARG A 384 -5.16 2.39 -16.42
C ARG A 384 -6.31 2.09 -17.39
N ALA A 385 -6.45 2.89 -18.45
CA ALA A 385 -7.48 2.69 -19.46
C ALA A 385 -7.32 1.35 -20.19
N ASP A 386 -6.12 1.03 -20.66
CA ASP A 386 -5.85 -0.21 -21.41
C ASP A 386 -6.15 -1.46 -20.56
N VAL A 387 -5.75 -1.47 -19.28
CA VAL A 387 -5.99 -2.59 -18.36
C VAL A 387 -7.49 -2.77 -18.07
N LEU A 388 -8.23 -1.68 -17.85
CA LEU A 388 -9.67 -1.75 -17.61
C LEU A 388 -10.43 -2.22 -18.86
N LEU A 389 -10.05 -1.74 -20.04
CA LEU A 389 -10.63 -2.21 -21.31
C LEU A 389 -10.31 -3.69 -21.55
N ALA A 390 -9.09 -4.14 -21.26
CA ALA A 390 -8.71 -5.54 -21.35
C ALA A 390 -9.49 -6.41 -20.36
N PHE A 391 -9.71 -5.92 -19.13
CA PHE A 391 -10.56 -6.59 -18.14
C PHE A 391 -12.02 -6.71 -18.59
N LEU A 392 -12.61 -5.62 -19.09
CA LEU A 392 -13.97 -5.63 -19.62
C LEU A 392 -14.10 -6.63 -20.78
N SER A 393 -13.15 -6.63 -21.70
CA SER A 393 -13.11 -7.57 -22.83
C SER A 393 -12.98 -9.02 -22.36
N SER A 394 -12.07 -9.32 -21.43
CA SER A 394 -11.87 -10.67 -20.87
C SER A 394 -13.11 -11.17 -20.11
N THR A 395 -13.70 -10.32 -19.27
CA THR A 395 -14.90 -10.65 -18.48
C THR A 395 -16.13 -10.86 -19.38
N THR A 396 -16.27 -10.01 -20.41
CA THR A 396 -17.31 -10.16 -21.43
C THR A 396 -17.10 -11.47 -22.17
N LYS A 397 -15.89 -11.75 -22.67
CA LYS A 397 -15.59 -12.99 -23.39
C LYS A 397 -15.83 -14.26 -22.56
N CYS A 398 -15.51 -14.24 -21.27
CA CYS A 398 -15.85 -15.33 -20.36
C CYS A 398 -17.37 -15.54 -20.28
N SER A 399 -18.15 -14.46 -20.20
CA SER A 399 -19.60 -14.50 -20.15
C SER A 399 -20.21 -14.97 -21.48
N GLU A 400 -19.65 -14.56 -22.62
CA GLU A 400 -20.02 -15.06 -23.95
C GLU A 400 -19.83 -16.58 -24.05
N ASN A 401 -18.67 -17.08 -23.61
CA ASN A 401 -18.37 -18.51 -23.66
C ASN A 401 -19.30 -19.30 -22.73
N LYS A 402 -19.59 -18.78 -21.52
CA LYS A 402 -20.57 -19.39 -20.61
C LYS A 402 -21.96 -19.44 -21.23
N TRP A 403 -22.39 -18.38 -21.91
CA TRP A 403 -23.69 -18.36 -22.60
C TRP A 403 -23.73 -19.35 -23.76
N ALA A 404 -22.67 -19.41 -24.57
CA ALA A 404 -22.56 -20.38 -25.67
C ALA A 404 -22.63 -21.84 -25.15
N GLU A 405 -21.89 -22.16 -24.08
CA GLU A 405 -21.94 -23.49 -23.45
C GLU A 405 -23.33 -23.81 -22.87
N CYS A 406 -23.98 -22.83 -22.24
CA CYS A 406 -25.36 -23.00 -21.75
C CYS A 406 -26.35 -23.24 -22.90
N ALA A 407 -26.22 -22.50 -23.99
CA ALA A 407 -27.08 -22.62 -25.17
C ALA A 407 -26.90 -23.97 -25.86
N GLU A 408 -25.66 -24.47 -25.99
CA GLU A 408 -25.38 -25.80 -26.55
C GLU A 408 -25.94 -26.92 -25.66
N ASN A 409 -25.75 -26.85 -24.34
CA ASN A 409 -26.22 -27.87 -23.41
C ASN A 409 -27.76 -27.97 -23.37
N GLU A 410 -28.46 -26.84 -23.44
CA GLU A 410 -29.93 -26.78 -23.40
C GLU A 410 -30.56 -26.86 -24.80
N GLN A 411 -29.78 -27.02 -25.88
CA GLN A 411 -30.32 -27.05 -27.24
C GLN A 411 -31.30 -28.22 -27.44
N VAL A 412 -31.00 -29.39 -26.88
CA VAL A 412 -31.83 -30.59 -27.02
C VAL A 412 -33.13 -30.48 -26.22
N THR A 413 -33.04 -30.02 -24.97
CA THR A 413 -34.19 -29.81 -24.07
C THR A 413 -35.12 -28.74 -24.62
N TRP A 414 -34.56 -27.64 -25.14
CA TRP A 414 -35.31 -26.55 -25.72
C TRP A 414 -36.04 -26.97 -27.01
N ASN A 415 -35.37 -27.69 -27.92
CA ASN A 415 -36.01 -28.21 -29.12
C ASN A 415 -37.13 -29.22 -28.83
N SER A 416 -36.94 -30.10 -27.84
CA SER A 416 -38.00 -31.03 -27.38
C SER A 416 -39.20 -30.27 -26.82
N SER A 417 -38.94 -29.19 -26.07
CA SER A 417 -40.00 -28.36 -25.47
C SER A 417 -40.81 -27.58 -26.52
N ILE A 418 -40.17 -27.16 -27.63
CA ILE A 418 -40.85 -26.53 -28.77
C ILE A 418 -41.78 -27.55 -29.46
N GLU A 419 -41.35 -28.81 -29.60
CA GLU A 419 -42.17 -29.89 -30.17
C GLU A 419 -43.37 -30.24 -29.26
N GLU A 420 -43.19 -30.24 -27.94
CA GLU A 420 -44.29 -30.38 -26.98
C GLU A 420 -45.29 -29.23 -27.07
N LEU A 421 -44.81 -27.99 -27.26
CA LEU A 421 -45.67 -26.81 -27.38
C LEU A 421 -46.61 -26.90 -28.60
N ILE A 422 -46.13 -27.46 -29.71
CA ILE A 422 -46.96 -27.74 -30.90
C ILE A 422 -48.12 -28.68 -30.54
N GLN A 423 -47.85 -29.74 -29.77
CA GLN A 423 -48.86 -30.74 -29.38
C GLN A 423 -49.85 -30.20 -28.34
N VAL A 424 -49.40 -29.36 -27.40
CA VAL A 424 -50.26 -28.79 -26.35
C VAL A 424 -51.18 -27.69 -26.89
N HIS A 425 -50.71 -26.85 -27.83
CA HIS A 425 -51.57 -25.84 -28.46
C HIS A 425 -52.75 -26.49 -29.23
N LEU A 426 -52.56 -27.69 -29.78
CA LEU A 426 -53.62 -28.44 -30.45
C LEU A 426 -54.66 -29.04 -29.48
N THR A 427 -54.35 -29.14 -28.18
CA THR A 427 -55.16 -29.85 -27.18
C THR A 427 -55.70 -28.99 -26.05
N SER A 428 -55.10 -27.83 -25.75
CA SER A 428 -55.56 -26.93 -24.68
C SER A 428 -55.37 -25.44 -25.03
N SER A 429 -56.36 -24.61 -24.70
CA SER A 429 -56.37 -23.16 -24.99
C SER A 429 -55.85 -22.29 -23.83
N LEU A 430 -55.46 -22.89 -22.71
CA LEU A 430 -55.12 -22.17 -21.48
C LEU A 430 -53.61 -21.92 -21.40
N ARG A 431 -53.23 -20.64 -21.42
CA ARG A 431 -51.84 -20.15 -21.38
C ARG A 431 -51.08 -20.43 -20.06
N LEU A 432 -51.81 -20.79 -19.00
CA LEU A 432 -51.30 -20.83 -17.62
C LEU A 432 -50.24 -21.93 -17.35
N ASP A 433 -50.20 -23.00 -18.15
CA ASP A 433 -49.31 -24.15 -17.91
C ASP A 433 -47.96 -24.08 -18.69
N LEU A 434 -47.73 -23.07 -19.55
CA LEU A 434 -46.57 -23.00 -20.48
C LEU A 434 -45.47 -21.98 -20.13
N ALA A 435 -45.60 -21.28 -19.00
CA ALA A 435 -44.63 -20.28 -18.55
C ALA A 435 -43.13 -20.71 -18.54
N PRO A 436 -42.75 -21.98 -18.26
CA PRO A 436 -41.32 -22.33 -18.23
C PRO A 436 -40.65 -22.35 -19.61
N ILE A 437 -41.29 -22.86 -20.65
CA ILE A 437 -40.68 -23.03 -21.99
C ILE A 437 -40.41 -21.67 -22.66
N LEU A 438 -41.34 -20.73 -22.48
CA LEU A 438 -41.26 -19.40 -23.08
C LEU A 438 -40.29 -18.46 -22.35
N SER A 439 -39.82 -18.82 -21.15
CA SER A 439 -38.94 -17.99 -20.32
C SER A 439 -37.61 -18.66 -19.94
N GLN A 440 -37.42 -19.96 -20.20
CA GLN A 440 -36.24 -20.72 -19.77
C GLN A 440 -34.92 -20.11 -20.23
N MET A 441 -34.79 -19.80 -21.53
CA MET A 441 -33.55 -19.25 -22.08
C MET A 441 -33.32 -17.80 -21.61
N ALA A 442 -34.39 -17.01 -21.50
CA ALA A 442 -34.33 -15.67 -20.94
C ALA A 442 -33.83 -15.68 -19.47
N ASN A 443 -34.37 -16.57 -18.63
CA ASN A 443 -33.97 -16.70 -17.23
C ASN A 443 -32.49 -17.10 -17.09
N LYS A 444 -32.02 -18.05 -17.92
CA LYS A 444 -30.62 -18.49 -17.92
C LYS A 444 -29.67 -17.38 -18.40
N PHE A 445 -30.05 -16.65 -19.44
CA PHE A 445 -29.27 -15.51 -19.92
C PHE A 445 -29.18 -14.40 -18.87
N VAL A 446 -30.28 -14.12 -18.16
CA VAL A 446 -30.28 -13.15 -17.04
C VAL A 446 -29.28 -13.52 -15.96
N VAL A 447 -29.10 -14.80 -15.64
CA VAL A 447 -28.07 -15.24 -14.68
C VAL A 447 -26.67 -14.90 -15.19
N VAL A 448 -26.38 -15.17 -16.47
CA VAL A 448 -25.07 -14.83 -17.08
C VAL A 448 -24.85 -13.30 -17.09
N LEU A 449 -25.87 -12.53 -17.45
CA LEU A 449 -25.82 -11.07 -17.44
C LEU A 449 -25.62 -10.52 -16.03
N GLN A 450 -26.26 -11.13 -15.03
CA GLN A 450 -26.13 -10.77 -13.63
C GLN A 450 -24.72 -11.07 -13.10
N GLU A 451 -24.14 -12.22 -13.42
CA GLU A 451 -22.74 -12.54 -13.07
C GLU A 451 -21.76 -11.54 -13.71
N TRP A 452 -21.99 -11.17 -14.97
CA TRP A 452 -21.18 -10.17 -15.67
C TRP A 452 -21.30 -8.80 -14.99
N TRP A 453 -22.52 -8.30 -14.76
CA TRP A 453 -22.73 -6.97 -14.19
C TRP A 453 -22.22 -6.87 -12.75
N THR A 454 -22.50 -7.87 -11.91
CA THR A 454 -21.98 -7.92 -10.52
C THR A 454 -20.45 -7.99 -10.47
N THR A 455 -19.81 -8.44 -11.56
CA THR A 455 -18.35 -8.42 -11.73
C THR A 455 -17.83 -7.02 -12.13
N VAL A 456 -18.53 -6.34 -13.04
CA VAL A 456 -18.11 -5.07 -13.67
C VAL A 456 -18.48 -3.83 -12.85
N GLU A 457 -19.70 -3.77 -12.29
CA GLU A 457 -20.27 -2.61 -11.58
C GLU A 457 -19.36 -2.05 -10.47
N PRO A 458 -18.85 -2.83 -9.50
CA PRO A 458 -18.09 -2.26 -8.40
C PRO A 458 -16.71 -1.75 -8.83
N VAL A 459 -16.12 -2.33 -9.89
CA VAL A 459 -14.87 -1.83 -10.48
C VAL A 459 -15.17 -0.50 -11.17
N PHE A 460 -16.22 -0.46 -11.99
CA PHE A 460 -16.62 0.74 -12.72
C PHE A 460 -16.93 1.94 -11.80
N LEU A 461 -17.73 1.74 -10.74
CA LEU A 461 -18.07 2.80 -9.79
C LEU A 461 -16.84 3.34 -9.06
N ARG A 462 -15.95 2.44 -8.61
CA ARG A 462 -14.72 2.83 -7.92
C ARG A 462 -13.80 3.68 -8.81
N GLU A 463 -13.72 3.35 -10.10
CA GLU A 463 -12.90 4.07 -11.07
C GLU A 463 -13.49 5.46 -11.41
N ILE A 464 -14.81 5.62 -11.38
CA ILE A 464 -15.45 6.93 -11.52
C ILE A 464 -15.16 7.82 -10.31
N ASP A 465 -15.23 7.26 -9.10
CA ASP A 465 -15.04 8.01 -7.85
C ASP A 465 -13.57 8.41 -7.64
N ALA A 466 -12.61 7.55 -8.03
CA ALA A 466 -11.19 7.82 -7.90
C ALA A 466 -10.64 8.64 -9.09
N ASN A 467 -10.48 9.95 -8.88
CA ASN A 467 -9.76 10.80 -9.82
C ASN A 467 -8.24 10.68 -9.62
N THR A 468 -7.62 9.79 -10.39
CA THR A 468 -6.14 9.67 -10.50
C THR A 468 -5.63 10.21 -11.83
N SER A 469 -6.45 10.99 -12.54
CA SER A 469 -6.11 11.53 -13.86
C SER A 469 -5.30 12.81 -13.70
N PRO A 470 -4.41 13.16 -14.66
CA PRO A 470 -3.57 14.35 -14.56
C PRO A 470 -4.36 15.67 -14.59
N SER A 471 -5.61 15.65 -15.08
CA SER A 471 -6.52 16.80 -15.04
C SER A 471 -7.97 16.35 -14.86
N GLU A 472 -8.82 17.24 -14.34
CA GLU A 472 -10.26 16.99 -14.24
C GLU A 472 -10.90 16.75 -15.62
N GLU A 473 -10.43 17.44 -16.65
CA GLU A 473 -10.89 17.24 -18.03
C GLU A 473 -10.53 15.84 -18.56
N ALA A 474 -9.32 15.36 -18.24
CA ALA A 474 -8.88 14.01 -18.61
C ALA A 474 -9.71 12.94 -17.88
N HIS A 475 -10.06 13.16 -16.61
CA HIS A 475 -10.94 12.27 -15.85
C HIS A 475 -12.34 12.18 -16.47
N VAL A 476 -12.90 13.32 -16.89
CA VAL A 476 -14.21 13.35 -17.56
C VAL A 476 -14.17 12.62 -18.91
N GLN A 477 -13.08 12.74 -19.67
CA GLN A 477 -12.93 12.00 -20.93
C GLN A 477 -12.75 10.49 -20.70
N PHE A 478 -11.97 10.11 -19.69
CA PHE A 478 -11.75 8.71 -19.29
C PHE A 478 -13.03 8.04 -18.82
N THR A 479 -13.80 8.68 -17.93
CA THR A 479 -15.08 8.13 -17.44
C THR A 479 -16.10 7.96 -18.57
N LYS A 480 -16.11 8.89 -19.54
CA LYS A 480 -16.93 8.77 -20.77
C LYS A 480 -16.51 7.59 -21.64
N SER A 481 -15.22 7.41 -21.90
CA SER A 481 -14.74 6.31 -22.74
C SER A 481 -14.95 4.94 -22.07
N LEU A 482 -14.73 4.85 -20.76
CA LEU A 482 -14.98 3.65 -19.99
C LEU A 482 -16.48 3.28 -20.01
N PHE A 483 -17.37 4.25 -19.80
CA PHE A 483 -18.80 4.01 -19.90
C PHE A 483 -19.23 3.57 -21.30
N GLN A 484 -18.69 4.18 -22.35
CA GLN A 484 -18.95 3.76 -23.74
C GLN A 484 -18.50 2.31 -24.00
N ALA A 485 -17.38 1.87 -23.42
CA ALA A 485 -16.93 0.49 -23.53
C ALA A 485 -17.86 -0.48 -22.80
N VAL A 486 -18.28 -0.16 -21.57
CA VAL A 486 -19.28 -0.95 -20.82
C VAL A 486 -20.58 -1.06 -21.61
N LEU A 487 -21.03 0.04 -22.21
CA LEU A 487 -22.22 0.06 -23.05
C LEU A 487 -22.07 -0.82 -24.30
N ALA A 488 -20.94 -0.72 -25.02
CA ALA A 488 -20.68 -1.56 -26.19
C ALA A 488 -20.69 -3.06 -25.83
N HIS A 489 -19.99 -3.46 -24.77
CA HIS A 489 -19.97 -4.84 -24.32
C HIS A 489 -21.35 -5.34 -23.86
N SER A 490 -22.16 -4.48 -23.21
CA SER A 490 -23.53 -4.85 -22.86
C SER A 490 -24.42 -5.08 -24.08
N GLN A 491 -24.28 -4.24 -25.12
CA GLN A 491 -25.01 -4.38 -26.38
C GLN A 491 -24.57 -5.63 -27.14
N ASP A 492 -23.28 -5.97 -27.09
CA ASP A 492 -22.75 -7.18 -27.71
C ASP A 492 -23.28 -8.44 -27.02
N LEU A 493 -23.35 -8.49 -25.68
CA LEU A 493 -23.98 -9.60 -24.96
C LEU A 493 -25.46 -9.77 -25.33
N ILE A 494 -26.22 -8.66 -25.42
CA ILE A 494 -27.62 -8.69 -25.85
C ILE A 494 -27.74 -9.18 -27.30
N ARG A 495 -26.83 -8.79 -28.19
CA ARG A 495 -26.80 -9.26 -29.58
C ARG A 495 -26.49 -10.76 -29.66
N LEU A 496 -25.56 -11.25 -28.85
CA LEU A 496 -25.19 -12.66 -28.79
C LEU A 496 -26.33 -13.55 -28.27
N PHE A 497 -27.16 -13.05 -27.35
CA PHE A 497 -28.39 -13.72 -26.94
C PHE A 497 -29.26 -14.06 -28.15
N TRP A 498 -29.54 -13.08 -29.01
CA TRP A 498 -30.31 -13.29 -30.24
C TRP A 498 -29.59 -14.22 -31.23
N GLN A 499 -28.33 -13.93 -31.54
CA GLN A 499 -27.59 -14.62 -32.60
C GLN A 499 -27.47 -16.12 -32.35
N LEU A 500 -27.16 -16.53 -31.11
CA LEU A 500 -27.05 -17.95 -30.79
C LEU A 500 -28.42 -18.61 -30.83
N LEU A 501 -29.45 -18.01 -30.21
CA LEU A 501 -30.81 -18.57 -30.27
C LEU A 501 -31.31 -18.72 -31.71
N TYR A 502 -31.06 -17.74 -32.57
CA TYR A 502 -31.47 -17.79 -33.97
C TYR A 502 -30.67 -18.83 -34.78
N HIS A 503 -29.34 -18.86 -34.65
CA HIS A 503 -28.47 -19.78 -35.40
C HIS A 503 -28.69 -21.25 -35.04
N HIS A 504 -29.03 -21.56 -33.79
CA HIS A 504 -29.23 -22.94 -33.33
C HIS A 504 -30.50 -23.63 -33.88
N ILE A 505 -31.37 -22.92 -34.63
CA ILE A 505 -32.68 -23.45 -35.08
C ILE A 505 -32.89 -23.34 -36.60
N ASP A 506 -31.91 -22.81 -37.33
CA ASP A 506 -31.98 -22.58 -38.78
C ASP A 506 -32.19 -23.87 -39.61
N SER A 507 -32.07 -25.07 -39.01
CA SER A 507 -32.32 -26.35 -39.68
C SER A 507 -33.78 -26.87 -39.61
N LYS A 508 -34.65 -26.29 -38.77
CA LYS A 508 -36.09 -26.63 -38.64
C LYS A 508 -37.02 -25.42 -38.89
N ALA A 509 -36.47 -24.29 -39.34
CA ALA A 509 -37.17 -23.01 -39.48
C ALA A 509 -38.14 -22.95 -40.69
N ASP A 510 -37.92 -23.80 -41.70
CA ASP A 510 -38.72 -23.82 -42.93
C ASP A 510 -40.05 -24.58 -42.80
N ASP A 511 -40.28 -25.28 -41.69
CA ASP A 511 -41.53 -26.01 -41.47
C ASP A 511 -42.69 -25.05 -41.21
N ALA A 512 -43.75 -25.18 -42.01
CA ALA A 512 -44.90 -24.30 -42.03
C ALA A 512 -45.77 -24.36 -40.75
N GLU A 513 -45.43 -25.24 -39.79
CA GLU A 513 -46.05 -25.36 -38.47
C GLU A 513 -45.11 -25.05 -37.30
N SER A 514 -43.88 -24.61 -37.58
CA SER A 514 -42.86 -24.37 -36.56
C SER A 514 -43.19 -23.15 -35.69
N TYR A 515 -43.15 -23.31 -34.36
CA TYR A 515 -43.33 -22.26 -33.35
C TYR A 515 -42.00 -21.59 -32.94
N VAL A 516 -40.90 -22.02 -33.56
CA VAL A 516 -39.53 -21.62 -33.26
C VAL A 516 -39.38 -20.10 -33.13
N HIS A 517 -39.79 -19.35 -34.15
CA HIS A 517 -39.67 -17.89 -34.15
C HIS A 517 -40.53 -17.24 -33.05
N LEU A 518 -41.70 -17.81 -32.74
CA LEU A 518 -42.58 -17.31 -31.68
C LEU A 518 -41.98 -17.54 -30.29
N VAL A 519 -41.32 -18.68 -30.08
CA VAL A 519 -40.65 -19.01 -28.81
C VAL A 519 -39.42 -18.13 -28.59
N ILE A 520 -38.65 -17.82 -29.64
CA ILE A 520 -37.54 -16.85 -29.54
C ILE A 520 -38.09 -15.46 -29.18
N LEU A 521 -39.12 -14.99 -29.89
CA LEU A 521 -39.74 -13.69 -29.63
C LEU A 521 -40.32 -13.60 -28.21
N ALA A 522 -40.93 -14.69 -27.73
CA ALA A 522 -41.40 -14.77 -26.35
C ALA A 522 -40.24 -14.65 -25.36
N ASN A 523 -39.13 -15.35 -25.56
CA ASN A 523 -37.95 -15.24 -24.70
C ASN A 523 -37.36 -13.81 -24.73
N CYS A 524 -37.31 -13.13 -25.88
CA CYS A 524 -36.90 -11.73 -25.97
C CYS A 524 -37.84 -10.79 -25.19
N GLN A 525 -39.14 -11.03 -25.28
CA GLN A 525 -40.15 -10.27 -24.54
C GLN A 525 -40.04 -10.53 -23.02
N PHE A 526 -39.88 -11.79 -22.61
CA PHE A 526 -39.69 -12.15 -21.21
C PHE A 526 -38.41 -11.50 -20.66
N LEU A 527 -37.31 -11.48 -21.41
CA LEU A 527 -36.07 -10.81 -21.01
C LEU A 527 -36.29 -9.33 -20.65
N GLN A 528 -37.06 -8.60 -21.46
CA GLN A 528 -37.39 -7.19 -21.20
C GLN A 528 -38.23 -6.99 -19.93
N MET A 529 -39.05 -7.98 -19.58
CA MET A 529 -39.96 -7.95 -18.43
C MET A 529 -39.32 -8.43 -17.13
N GLN A 530 -38.09 -8.97 -17.16
CA GLN A 530 -37.42 -9.46 -15.96
C GLN A 530 -37.03 -8.30 -15.04
N PRO A 531 -37.24 -8.44 -13.71
CA PRO A 531 -36.97 -7.36 -12.75
C PRO A 531 -35.48 -7.00 -12.68
N PHE A 532 -34.59 -7.98 -12.89
CA PHE A 532 -33.16 -7.70 -12.95
C PHE A 532 -32.80 -6.86 -14.17
N PHE A 533 -33.37 -7.16 -15.34
CA PHE A 533 -33.05 -6.46 -16.59
C PHE A 533 -33.48 -4.98 -16.53
N THR A 534 -34.66 -4.70 -15.94
CA THR A 534 -35.13 -3.33 -15.74
C THR A 534 -34.27 -2.57 -14.73
N GLN A 535 -33.94 -3.20 -13.58
CA GLN A 535 -33.04 -2.60 -12.58
C GLN A 535 -31.65 -2.31 -13.17
N TRP A 536 -31.10 -3.25 -13.92
CA TRP A 536 -29.81 -3.12 -14.60
C TRP A 536 -29.82 -1.98 -15.62
N ALA A 537 -30.87 -1.87 -16.44
CA ALA A 537 -31.03 -0.77 -17.38
C ALA A 537 -31.14 0.59 -16.67
N ASP A 538 -31.88 0.67 -15.57
CA ASP A 538 -31.99 1.88 -14.75
C ASP A 538 -30.64 2.27 -14.12
N GLN A 539 -29.88 1.30 -13.62
CA GLN A 539 -28.52 1.51 -13.09
C GLN A 539 -27.58 2.05 -14.17
N LEU A 540 -27.63 1.51 -15.39
CA LEU A 540 -26.83 2.03 -16.51
C LEU A 540 -27.19 3.47 -16.88
N VAL A 541 -28.48 3.82 -16.85
CA VAL A 541 -28.92 5.21 -17.08
C VAL A 541 -28.46 6.15 -15.96
N GLN A 542 -28.48 5.69 -14.71
CA GLN A 542 -27.90 6.45 -13.58
C GLN A 542 -26.40 6.69 -13.78
N CYS A 543 -25.65 5.66 -14.14
CA CYS A 543 -24.23 5.75 -14.50
C CYS A 543 -23.96 6.69 -15.69
N ALA A 544 -24.86 6.73 -16.68
CA ALA A 544 -24.76 7.67 -17.79
C ALA A 544 -24.83 9.13 -17.32
N SER A 545 -25.71 9.41 -16.35
CA SER A 545 -25.84 10.75 -15.79
C SER A 545 -24.58 11.20 -15.03
N LEU A 546 -23.94 10.29 -14.28
CA LEU A 546 -22.67 10.54 -13.59
C LEU A 546 -21.53 10.84 -14.59
N THR A 547 -21.53 10.20 -15.75
CA THR A 547 -20.49 10.37 -16.79
C THR A 547 -20.82 11.48 -17.81
N GLN A 548 -21.89 12.25 -17.60
CA GLN A 548 -22.39 13.27 -18.52
C GLN A 548 -22.67 12.73 -19.95
N THR A 549 -23.02 11.45 -20.07
CA THR A 549 -23.42 10.83 -21.32
C THR A 549 -24.94 10.76 -21.41
N LYS A 550 -25.50 11.05 -22.58
CA LYS A 550 -26.94 10.94 -22.80
C LYS A 550 -27.26 9.49 -23.19
N LEU A 551 -27.95 8.78 -22.30
CA LEU A 551 -28.47 7.45 -22.58
C LEU A 551 -29.96 7.37 -22.23
N SER A 552 -30.75 6.75 -23.09
CA SER A 552 -32.14 6.38 -22.78
C SER A 552 -32.23 4.85 -22.67
N THR A 553 -33.18 4.36 -21.86
CA THR A 553 -33.49 2.93 -21.79
C THR A 553 -33.87 2.36 -23.15
N GLU A 554 -34.55 3.15 -23.98
CA GLU A 554 -34.93 2.80 -25.35
C GLU A 554 -33.72 2.52 -26.26
N SER A 555 -32.59 3.23 -26.09
CA SER A 555 -31.42 3.01 -26.96
C SER A 555 -30.64 1.74 -26.63
N LEU A 556 -30.71 1.26 -25.38
CA LEU A 556 -30.17 -0.05 -24.99
C LEU A 556 -30.96 -1.20 -25.61
N ILE A 557 -32.29 -1.09 -25.57
CA ILE A 557 -33.19 -2.14 -26.05
C ILE A 557 -33.34 -2.10 -27.58
N LYS A 558 -32.98 -0.98 -28.24
CA LYS A 558 -33.06 -0.83 -29.70
C LYS A 558 -32.42 -1.99 -30.48
N SER A 559 -31.28 -2.48 -30.03
CA SER A 559 -30.61 -3.65 -30.65
C SER A 559 -31.49 -4.90 -30.59
N LEU A 560 -32.10 -5.15 -29.42
CA LEU A 560 -33.00 -6.28 -29.21
C LEU A 560 -34.29 -6.12 -30.02
N CYS A 561 -34.88 -4.91 -30.05
CA CYS A 561 -36.07 -4.63 -30.87
C CYS A 561 -35.82 -4.87 -32.37
N ALA A 562 -34.67 -4.42 -32.90
CA ALA A 562 -34.30 -4.66 -34.29
C ALA A 562 -34.17 -6.16 -34.60
N SER A 563 -33.59 -6.93 -33.68
CA SER A 563 -33.53 -8.39 -33.77
C SER A 563 -34.92 -9.05 -33.69
N MET A 564 -35.82 -8.54 -32.84
CA MET A 564 -37.21 -9.02 -32.78
C MET A 564 -37.95 -8.75 -34.10
N GLU A 565 -37.78 -7.58 -34.71
CA GLU A 565 -38.36 -7.25 -36.03
C GLU A 565 -37.86 -8.21 -37.13
N GLU A 566 -36.59 -8.60 -37.11
CA GLU A 566 -36.04 -9.61 -38.01
C GLU A 566 -36.75 -10.97 -37.84
N GLY A 567 -36.89 -11.45 -36.61
CA GLY A 567 -37.61 -12.70 -36.31
C GLY A 567 -39.08 -12.69 -36.73
N VAL A 568 -39.75 -11.56 -36.52
CA VAL A 568 -41.13 -11.31 -36.95
C VAL A 568 -41.27 -11.47 -38.47
N ASN A 569 -40.35 -10.86 -39.22
CA ASN A 569 -40.38 -10.92 -40.69
C ASN A 569 -40.08 -12.34 -41.20
N HIS A 570 -39.17 -13.07 -40.55
CA HIS A 570 -38.89 -14.46 -40.90
C HIS A 570 -40.09 -15.38 -40.65
N TYR A 571 -40.76 -15.23 -39.50
CA TYR A 571 -42.00 -15.96 -39.22
C TYR A 571 -43.08 -15.66 -40.26
N ALA A 572 -43.31 -14.38 -40.56
CA ALA A 572 -44.32 -13.97 -41.51
C ALA A 572 -44.02 -14.51 -42.92
N LYS A 573 -42.76 -14.48 -43.37
CA LYS A 573 -42.33 -15.01 -44.67
C LYS A 573 -42.73 -16.48 -44.89
N SER A 574 -42.52 -17.35 -43.91
CA SER A 574 -42.93 -18.77 -43.98
C SER A 574 -44.45 -18.92 -44.16
N ARG A 575 -45.24 -18.12 -43.44
CA ARG A 575 -46.71 -18.15 -43.53
C ARG A 575 -47.24 -17.56 -44.83
N LEU A 576 -46.60 -16.52 -45.34
CA LEU A 576 -46.92 -15.96 -46.66
C LEU A 576 -46.61 -16.95 -47.79
N GLN A 577 -45.57 -17.78 -47.66
CA GLN A 577 -45.33 -18.88 -48.60
C GLN A 577 -46.48 -19.89 -48.58
N MET A 578 -46.94 -20.31 -47.39
CA MET A 578 -48.12 -21.17 -47.25
C MET A 578 -49.36 -20.52 -47.87
N LEU A 579 -49.60 -19.23 -47.61
CA LEU A 579 -50.71 -18.49 -48.20
C LEU A 579 -50.65 -18.51 -49.73
N ASN A 580 -49.48 -18.25 -50.31
CA ASN A 580 -49.28 -18.27 -51.75
C ASN A 580 -49.49 -19.68 -52.34
N THR A 581 -49.10 -20.75 -51.64
CA THR A 581 -49.37 -22.11 -52.11
C THR A 581 -50.87 -22.40 -52.17
N VAL A 582 -51.63 -22.00 -51.15
CA VAL A 582 -53.10 -22.15 -51.11
C VAL A 582 -53.78 -21.34 -52.21
N LEU A 583 -53.36 -20.08 -52.39
CA LEU A 583 -53.87 -19.19 -53.43
C LEU A 583 -53.62 -19.73 -54.83
N CYS A 584 -52.56 -20.51 -55.04
CA CYS A 584 -52.22 -21.14 -56.32
C CYS A 584 -52.84 -22.53 -56.52
N SER A 585 -53.14 -23.29 -55.45
CA SER A 585 -53.60 -24.68 -55.56
C SER A 585 -55.11 -24.84 -55.68
N GLU A 586 -55.89 -23.88 -55.16
CA GLU A 586 -57.36 -23.96 -55.11
C GLU A 586 -58.01 -23.04 -56.17
N GLU A 587 -57.70 -23.29 -57.45
CA GLU A 587 -58.32 -22.56 -58.56
C GLU A 587 -59.83 -22.85 -58.64
N SER A 588 -60.64 -21.80 -58.59
CA SER A 588 -62.10 -21.86 -58.74
C SER A 588 -62.47 -22.10 -60.22
N PHE A 589 -62.98 -23.28 -60.55
CA PHE A 589 -63.45 -23.64 -61.89
C PHE A 589 -64.91 -23.21 -62.12
N LEU A 590 -65.24 -22.75 -63.33
CA LEU A 590 -66.62 -22.54 -63.75
C LEU A 590 -67.30 -23.90 -63.95
N VAL A 591 -68.27 -24.24 -63.10
CA VAL A 591 -69.15 -25.40 -63.34
C VAL A 591 -70.32 -24.90 -64.20
N GLU A 592 -70.39 -25.33 -65.46
CA GLU A 592 -71.55 -25.03 -66.31
C GLU A 592 -72.81 -25.73 -65.74
N PRO A 593 -73.98 -25.05 -65.71
CA PRO A 593 -75.20 -25.65 -65.18
C PRO A 593 -75.61 -26.87 -66.02
N GLN A 594 -75.88 -28.00 -65.36
CA GLN A 594 -76.76 -29.00 -65.98
C GLN A 594 -78.15 -28.39 -66.07
N GLU A 595 -78.67 -28.30 -67.29
CA GLU A 595 -79.95 -27.68 -67.69
C GLU A 595 -81.05 -27.84 -66.63
N LEU A 596 -81.33 -26.77 -65.87
CA LEU A 596 -82.59 -26.50 -65.17
C LEU A 596 -82.61 -25.02 -64.70
N ASP A 597 -83.54 -24.26 -65.28
CA ASP A 597 -84.03 -22.90 -64.96
C ASP A 597 -83.11 -21.66 -65.11
N ASP A 598 -83.17 -21.09 -66.31
CA ASP A 598 -82.61 -19.81 -66.79
C ASP A 598 -83.12 -18.51 -66.10
N GLN A 599 -83.69 -18.57 -64.90
CA GLN A 599 -84.24 -17.36 -64.24
C GLN A 599 -83.62 -17.00 -62.90
N ASN A 600 -82.79 -17.85 -62.31
CA ASN A 600 -81.92 -17.48 -61.20
C ASN A 600 -80.55 -18.07 -61.48
N GLY A 601 -79.63 -17.24 -61.96
CA GLY A 601 -78.25 -17.65 -62.19
C GLY A 601 -77.66 -18.22 -60.90
N PHE A 602 -77.59 -19.55 -60.82
CA PHE A 602 -76.92 -20.25 -59.74
C PHE A 602 -75.40 -20.01 -59.92
N TYR A 603 -74.89 -18.98 -59.24
CA TYR A 603 -73.45 -18.81 -59.05
C TYR A 603 -73.03 -19.85 -58.00
N GLY A 604 -72.69 -21.05 -58.47
CA GLY A 604 -72.41 -22.23 -57.66
C GLY A 604 -71.39 -22.02 -56.53
N GLU A 605 -71.63 -22.76 -55.45
CA GLU A 605 -70.81 -22.90 -54.25
C GLU A 605 -69.41 -23.44 -54.61
N LEU A 606 -68.37 -22.61 -54.54
CA LEU A 606 -66.99 -23.06 -54.32
C LEU A 606 -66.12 -21.86 -53.92
N ARG A 607 -66.33 -21.40 -52.67
CA ARG A 607 -65.45 -20.44 -51.96
C ARG A 607 -64.75 -21.11 -50.78
N GLN A 608 -64.53 -22.43 -50.85
CA GLN A 608 -63.91 -23.20 -49.77
C GLN A 608 -62.53 -22.66 -49.41
N TYR A 609 -61.78 -22.17 -50.41
CA TYR A 609 -60.47 -21.56 -50.23
C TYR A 609 -60.52 -20.24 -49.42
N VAL A 610 -61.59 -19.44 -49.52
CA VAL A 610 -61.77 -18.22 -48.72
C VAL A 610 -61.88 -18.58 -47.24
N PHE A 611 -62.63 -19.63 -46.92
CA PHE A 611 -62.74 -20.15 -45.55
C PHE A 611 -61.44 -20.79 -45.06
N HIS A 612 -60.68 -21.45 -45.95
CA HIS A 612 -59.35 -21.97 -45.64
C HIS A 612 -58.38 -20.83 -45.31
N ILE A 613 -58.35 -19.75 -46.10
CA ILE A 613 -57.55 -18.55 -45.83
C ILE A 613 -57.93 -17.90 -44.49
N LEU A 614 -59.22 -17.74 -44.21
CA LEU A 614 -59.68 -17.22 -42.91
C LEU A 614 -59.25 -18.12 -41.75
N GLN A 615 -59.33 -19.44 -41.91
CA GLN A 615 -58.88 -20.40 -40.91
C GLN A 615 -57.37 -20.30 -40.67
N LEU A 616 -56.57 -20.11 -41.72
CA LEU A 616 -55.13 -19.87 -41.60
C LEU A 616 -54.81 -18.56 -40.86
N ILE A 617 -55.50 -17.47 -41.19
CA ILE A 617 -55.33 -16.17 -40.52
C ILE A 617 -55.67 -16.27 -39.03
N VAL A 618 -56.79 -16.94 -38.70
CA VAL A 618 -57.19 -17.17 -37.30
C VAL A 618 -56.21 -18.09 -36.58
N LYS A 619 -55.73 -19.16 -37.24
CA LYS A 619 -54.71 -20.07 -36.69
C LYS A 619 -53.44 -19.29 -36.36
N TRP A 620 -52.87 -18.52 -37.30
CA TRP A 620 -51.64 -17.77 -37.07
C TRP A 620 -51.79 -16.71 -35.98
N ARG A 621 -52.92 -16.00 -35.94
CA ARG A 621 -53.21 -15.05 -34.87
C ARG A 621 -53.28 -15.73 -33.51
N SER A 622 -53.98 -16.87 -33.42
CA SER A 622 -54.08 -17.64 -32.18
C SER A 622 -52.72 -18.14 -31.71
N GLN A 623 -51.86 -18.57 -32.63
CA GLN A 623 -50.47 -18.97 -32.33
C GLN A 623 -49.67 -17.81 -31.73
N VAL A 624 -49.79 -16.61 -32.29
CA VAL A 624 -49.11 -15.41 -31.79
C VAL A 624 -49.61 -15.01 -30.40
N GLU A 625 -50.93 -14.93 -30.21
CA GLU A 625 -51.56 -14.58 -28.92
C GLU A 625 -51.30 -15.63 -27.83
N TYR A 626 -51.05 -16.88 -28.23
CA TYR A 626 -50.72 -17.97 -27.31
C TYR A 626 -49.28 -17.90 -26.79
N CYS A 627 -48.32 -17.56 -27.66
CA CYS A 627 -46.90 -17.50 -27.31
C CYS A 627 -46.47 -16.16 -26.70
N LEU A 628 -47.04 -15.05 -27.15
CA LEU A 628 -46.68 -13.70 -26.69
C LEU A 628 -47.68 -13.16 -25.67
N ASP A 629 -47.26 -12.20 -24.84
CA ASP A 629 -48.20 -11.54 -23.92
C ASP A 629 -49.08 -10.53 -24.65
N PRO A 630 -50.41 -10.70 -24.69
CA PRO A 630 -51.30 -9.80 -25.42
C PRO A 630 -51.36 -8.39 -24.83
N SER A 631 -50.98 -8.22 -23.55
CA SER A 631 -50.86 -6.90 -22.90
C SER A 631 -49.66 -6.08 -23.36
N HIS A 632 -48.66 -6.71 -24.00
CA HIS A 632 -47.42 -6.04 -24.35
C HIS A 632 -47.48 -5.44 -25.76
N PRO A 633 -46.95 -4.22 -25.96
CA PRO A 633 -47.02 -3.52 -27.25
C PRO A 633 -46.36 -4.29 -28.41
N THR A 634 -45.36 -5.13 -28.13
CA THR A 634 -44.69 -5.94 -29.16
C THR A 634 -45.61 -6.98 -29.80
N CYS A 635 -46.53 -7.57 -29.03
CA CYS A 635 -47.49 -8.55 -29.55
C CYS A 635 -48.47 -7.89 -30.52
N ILE A 636 -49.00 -6.72 -30.15
CA ILE A 636 -49.89 -5.92 -31.00
C ILE A 636 -49.17 -5.53 -32.29
N HIS A 637 -47.95 -4.98 -32.16
CA HIS A 637 -47.15 -4.58 -33.31
C HIS A 637 -46.83 -5.74 -34.26
N PHE A 638 -46.54 -6.92 -33.73
CA PHE A 638 -46.29 -8.10 -34.56
C PHE A 638 -47.55 -8.57 -35.31
N ILE A 639 -48.71 -8.59 -34.65
CA ILE A 639 -49.98 -8.94 -35.30
C ILE A 639 -50.29 -7.96 -36.43
N GLU A 640 -50.05 -6.66 -36.22
CA GLU A 640 -50.20 -5.63 -37.25
C GLU A 640 -49.28 -5.86 -38.45
N ILE A 641 -48.00 -6.20 -38.22
CA ILE A 641 -47.04 -6.51 -39.30
C ILE A 641 -47.51 -7.75 -40.08
N LEU A 642 -47.83 -8.85 -39.39
CA LEU A 642 -48.25 -10.10 -40.00
C LEU A 642 -49.52 -9.91 -40.86
N LEU A 643 -50.54 -9.28 -40.30
CA LEU A 643 -51.82 -9.05 -41.00
C LEU A 643 -51.68 -8.03 -42.13
N GLY A 644 -50.81 -7.02 -41.97
CA GLY A 644 -50.46 -6.08 -43.04
C GLY A 644 -49.83 -6.80 -44.24
N GLN A 645 -48.84 -7.66 -44.00
CA GLN A 645 -48.18 -8.41 -45.08
C GLN A 645 -49.11 -9.45 -45.75
N VAL A 646 -50.00 -10.09 -44.98
CA VAL A 646 -51.04 -10.98 -45.52
C VAL A 646 -52.00 -10.20 -46.42
N SER A 647 -52.43 -9.02 -45.98
CA SER A 647 -53.28 -8.13 -46.78
C SER A 647 -52.61 -7.72 -48.09
N ASP A 648 -51.36 -7.31 -48.04
CA ASP A 648 -50.62 -6.89 -49.24
C ASP A 648 -50.44 -8.05 -50.23
N THR A 649 -50.21 -9.26 -49.73
CA THR A 649 -50.09 -10.47 -50.56
C THR A 649 -51.41 -10.82 -51.24
N LEU A 650 -52.53 -10.79 -50.50
CA LEU A 650 -53.88 -11.01 -51.06
C LEU A 650 -54.21 -9.95 -52.11
N LEU A 651 -53.94 -8.69 -51.82
CA LEU A 651 -54.16 -7.59 -52.74
C LEU A 651 -53.37 -7.79 -54.04
N HIS A 652 -52.07 -8.11 -53.95
CA HIS A 652 -51.23 -8.35 -55.13
C HIS A 652 -51.72 -9.52 -55.98
N HIS A 653 -52.17 -10.61 -55.33
CA HIS A 653 -52.75 -11.76 -56.02
C HIS A 653 -54.04 -11.37 -56.79
N TYR A 654 -54.95 -10.64 -56.15
CA TYR A 654 -56.20 -10.20 -56.78
C TYR A 654 -55.96 -9.15 -57.89
N GLU A 655 -55.03 -8.22 -57.70
CA GLU A 655 -54.62 -7.26 -58.74
C GLU A 655 -54.07 -7.98 -59.97
N GLY A 656 -53.15 -8.92 -59.78
CA GLY A 656 -52.56 -9.70 -60.86
C GLY A 656 -53.59 -10.51 -61.65
N ARG A 657 -54.55 -11.15 -60.96
CA ARG A 657 -55.63 -11.91 -61.62
C ARG A 657 -56.64 -11.01 -62.31
N MET A 658 -56.99 -9.89 -61.71
CA MET A 658 -57.89 -8.92 -62.34
C MET A 658 -57.27 -8.32 -63.61
N ASP A 659 -55.96 -8.06 -63.62
CA ASP A 659 -55.24 -7.58 -64.81
C ASP A 659 -55.20 -8.63 -65.94
N GLN A 660 -55.02 -9.91 -65.60
CA GLN A 660 -55.08 -10.99 -66.59
C GLN A 660 -56.49 -11.13 -67.19
N LEU A 661 -57.53 -11.10 -66.36
CA LEU A 661 -58.91 -11.35 -66.77
C LEU A 661 -59.59 -10.16 -67.45
N THR A 662 -59.15 -8.93 -67.18
CA THR A 662 -59.71 -7.73 -67.81
C THR A 662 -59.44 -7.64 -69.31
N THR A 663 -58.45 -8.41 -69.82
CA THR A 663 -58.11 -8.52 -71.25
C THR A 663 -58.93 -9.55 -72.03
N GLN A 664 -59.65 -10.45 -71.33
CA GLN A 664 -60.46 -11.52 -71.93
C GLN A 664 -61.96 -11.18 -71.85
N SER A 665 -62.72 -11.49 -72.91
CA SER A 665 -64.17 -11.21 -73.02
C SER A 665 -65.03 -12.48 -73.02
N SER A 666 -64.65 -13.51 -72.25
CA SER A 666 -65.43 -14.74 -72.10
C SER A 666 -66.46 -14.64 -70.96
N LYS A 667 -67.55 -15.43 -71.02
CA LYS A 667 -68.53 -15.55 -69.91
C LYS A 667 -67.86 -16.01 -68.61
N GLU A 668 -66.89 -16.91 -68.74
CA GLU A 668 -66.04 -17.38 -67.64
C GLU A 668 -65.21 -16.24 -67.03
N ALA A 669 -64.59 -15.38 -67.85
CA ALA A 669 -63.84 -14.23 -67.35
C ALA A 669 -64.74 -13.23 -66.60
N THR A 670 -65.97 -13.00 -67.07
CA THR A 670 -66.93 -12.16 -66.34
C THR A 670 -67.37 -12.78 -65.01
N TRP A 671 -67.55 -14.10 -64.95
CA TRP A 671 -67.85 -14.82 -63.72
C TRP A 671 -66.68 -14.75 -62.73
N GLN A 672 -65.45 -15.01 -63.17
CA GLN A 672 -64.26 -14.94 -62.32
C GLN A 672 -64.01 -13.51 -61.79
N LEU A 673 -64.23 -12.48 -62.62
CA LEU A 673 -64.18 -11.08 -62.18
C LEU A 673 -65.25 -10.77 -61.12
N THR A 674 -66.47 -11.31 -61.25
CA THR A 674 -67.51 -11.12 -60.22
C THR A 674 -67.13 -11.75 -58.88
N HIS A 675 -66.51 -12.93 -58.88
CA HIS A 675 -66.07 -13.59 -57.64
C HIS A 675 -64.88 -12.89 -57.01
N ILE A 676 -63.88 -12.47 -57.79
CA ILE A 676 -62.74 -11.68 -57.27
C ILE A 676 -63.23 -10.39 -56.60
N GLN A 677 -64.24 -9.71 -57.16
CA GLN A 677 -64.80 -8.50 -56.56
C GLN A 677 -65.56 -8.79 -55.26
N VAL A 678 -66.28 -9.91 -55.17
CA VAL A 678 -66.95 -10.37 -53.93
C VAL A 678 -65.93 -10.72 -52.85
N GLU A 679 -64.84 -11.40 -53.20
CA GLU A 679 -63.79 -11.81 -52.27
C GLU A 679 -62.99 -10.62 -51.76
N ALA A 680 -62.61 -9.69 -52.66
CA ALA A 680 -61.90 -8.48 -52.29
C ALA A 680 -62.73 -7.55 -51.38
N THR A 681 -64.04 -7.43 -51.65
CA THR A 681 -64.93 -6.66 -50.78
C THR A 681 -65.13 -7.32 -49.41
N PHE A 682 -65.21 -8.65 -49.37
CA PHE A 682 -65.28 -9.40 -48.12
C PHE A 682 -64.00 -9.28 -47.28
N PHE A 683 -62.81 -9.57 -47.85
CA PHE A 683 -61.53 -9.48 -47.13
C PHE A 683 -61.21 -8.05 -46.68
N ARG A 684 -61.52 -7.05 -47.51
CA ARG A 684 -61.45 -5.65 -47.10
C ARG A 684 -62.24 -5.42 -45.82
N LYS A 685 -63.52 -5.81 -45.75
CA LYS A 685 -64.35 -5.64 -44.55
C LYS A 685 -63.81 -6.43 -43.36
N ALA A 686 -63.44 -7.69 -43.57
CA ALA A 686 -62.97 -8.60 -42.53
C ALA A 686 -61.65 -8.13 -41.88
N LEU A 687 -60.73 -7.56 -42.67
CA LEU A 687 -59.43 -7.11 -42.20
C LEU A 687 -59.39 -5.62 -41.82
N THR A 688 -60.45 -4.84 -42.07
CA THR A 688 -60.52 -3.39 -41.79
C THR A 688 -60.14 -3.04 -40.35
N ALA A 689 -60.53 -3.89 -39.38
CA ALA A 689 -60.27 -3.66 -37.96
C ALA A 689 -58.79 -3.87 -37.55
N PHE A 690 -57.98 -4.48 -38.43
CA PHE A 690 -56.64 -4.97 -38.07
C PHE A 690 -55.52 -4.46 -38.99
N ILE A 691 -55.87 -3.70 -40.04
CA ILE A 691 -54.94 -3.18 -41.01
C ILE A 691 -54.82 -1.65 -40.83
N PRO A 692 -53.60 -1.07 -40.87
CA PRO A 692 -53.41 0.37 -40.85
C PRO A 692 -54.13 1.06 -42.03
N PRO A 693 -54.60 2.32 -41.85
CA PRO A 693 -55.38 3.04 -42.86
C PRO A 693 -54.65 3.26 -44.20
N THR A 694 -53.32 3.09 -44.21
CA THR A 694 -52.47 3.13 -45.41
C THR A 694 -52.78 2.03 -46.41
N THR A 695 -53.04 0.81 -45.93
CA THR A 695 -53.27 -0.38 -46.75
C THR A 695 -54.74 -0.52 -47.15
N GLN A 696 -55.65 0.30 -46.60
CA GLN A 696 -57.08 0.32 -46.97
C GLN A 696 -57.35 0.99 -48.33
N LYS A 697 -56.57 2.03 -48.71
CA LYS A 697 -56.75 2.77 -49.96
C LYS A 697 -56.52 1.92 -51.23
N PRO A 698 -55.51 1.03 -51.29
CA PRO A 698 -55.32 0.12 -52.42
C PRO A 698 -56.51 -0.83 -52.64
N TRP A 699 -57.08 -1.41 -51.58
CA TRP A 699 -58.30 -2.23 -51.69
C TRP A 699 -59.48 -1.47 -52.29
N ASP A 700 -59.68 -0.21 -51.87
CA ASP A 700 -60.70 0.68 -52.46
C ASP A 700 -60.48 0.94 -53.96
N SER A 701 -59.21 1.07 -54.37
CA SER A 701 -58.84 1.26 -55.77
C SER A 701 -59.11 0.02 -56.62
N LEU A 702 -58.75 -1.18 -56.10
CA LEU A 702 -59.02 -2.45 -56.75
C LEU A 702 -60.53 -2.68 -56.94
N ILE A 703 -61.34 -2.42 -55.90
CA ILE A 703 -62.80 -2.60 -55.97
C ILE A 703 -63.41 -1.67 -57.03
N LYS A 704 -62.98 -0.40 -57.09
CA LYS A 704 -63.44 0.56 -58.11
C LYS A 704 -63.05 0.17 -59.54
N LYS A 705 -61.93 -0.52 -59.73
CA LYS A 705 -61.47 -1.00 -61.04
C LYS A 705 -62.35 -2.12 -61.61
N GLY A 706 -63.00 -2.92 -60.74
CA GLY A 706 -63.92 -4.00 -61.11
C GLY A 706 -65.39 -3.57 -61.36
N GLU A 707 -65.84 -2.48 -60.73
CA GLU A 707 -67.22 -1.95 -60.82
C GLU A 707 -67.82 -1.78 -62.24
N PRO A 708 -67.10 -1.34 -63.30
CA PRO A 708 -67.74 -1.01 -64.58
C PRO A 708 -68.21 -2.22 -65.40
N LYS A 709 -67.85 -3.46 -65.04
CA LYS A 709 -68.14 -4.67 -65.85
C LYS A 709 -69.20 -5.59 -65.23
N ILE A 710 -69.76 -5.25 -64.06
CA ILE A 710 -70.50 -6.19 -63.20
C ILE A 710 -71.77 -5.54 -62.60
N LYS A 711 -72.84 -6.32 -62.41
CA LYS A 711 -74.06 -5.86 -61.71
C LYS A 711 -73.83 -5.79 -60.21
N ARG A 712 -73.82 -4.57 -59.65
CA ARG A 712 -73.60 -4.29 -58.21
C ARG A 712 -74.50 -5.09 -57.27
N GLN A 713 -75.77 -5.27 -57.61
CA GLN A 713 -76.74 -6.05 -56.80
C GLN A 713 -76.29 -7.51 -56.60
N ILE A 714 -75.75 -8.15 -57.65
CA ILE A 714 -75.28 -9.53 -57.57
C ILE A 714 -74.06 -9.66 -56.66
N VAL A 715 -73.16 -8.67 -56.69
CA VAL A 715 -71.99 -8.62 -55.80
C VAL A 715 -72.43 -8.45 -54.35
N ASP A 716 -73.34 -7.51 -54.08
CA ASP A 716 -73.84 -7.25 -52.72
C ASP A 716 -74.57 -8.47 -52.12
N ASP A 717 -75.41 -9.15 -52.91
CA ASP A 717 -76.12 -10.37 -52.49
C ASP A 717 -75.15 -11.54 -52.20
N LEU A 718 -74.14 -11.73 -53.06
CA LEU A 718 -73.13 -12.77 -52.89
C LEU A 718 -72.17 -12.48 -51.72
N VAL A 719 -71.86 -11.22 -51.43
CA VAL A 719 -71.09 -10.83 -50.24
C VAL A 719 -71.88 -11.13 -48.98
N ALA A 720 -73.18 -10.80 -48.93
CA ALA A 720 -74.05 -11.11 -47.80
C ALA A 720 -74.13 -12.63 -47.56
N GLN A 721 -74.15 -13.44 -48.63
CA GLN A 721 -74.11 -14.90 -48.50
C GLN A 721 -72.81 -15.41 -47.84
N VAL A 722 -71.63 -14.87 -48.20
CA VAL A 722 -70.34 -15.25 -47.58
C VAL A 722 -70.31 -14.81 -46.11
N GLU A 723 -70.82 -13.63 -45.80
CA GLU A 723 -70.90 -13.15 -44.42
C GLU A 723 -71.75 -14.08 -43.54
N VAL A 724 -72.92 -14.53 -44.03
CA VAL A 724 -73.78 -15.50 -43.32
C VAL A 724 -73.10 -16.87 -43.18
N GLN A 725 -72.47 -17.38 -44.25
CA GLN A 725 -71.72 -18.64 -44.19
C GLN A 725 -70.55 -18.57 -43.20
N THR A 726 -69.85 -17.44 -43.13
CA THR A 726 -68.78 -17.20 -42.16
C THR A 726 -69.31 -17.21 -40.73
N GLN A 727 -70.47 -16.58 -40.48
CA GLN A 727 -71.12 -16.60 -39.15
C GLN A 727 -71.54 -18.02 -38.75
N MET A 728 -72.08 -18.80 -39.68
CA MET A 728 -72.42 -20.20 -39.44
C MET A 728 -71.17 -21.04 -39.15
N TYR A 729 -70.09 -20.85 -39.92
CA TYR A 729 -68.82 -21.53 -39.70
C TYR A 729 -68.23 -21.19 -38.32
N ARG A 730 -68.28 -19.93 -37.92
CA ARG A 730 -67.88 -19.48 -36.58
C ARG A 730 -68.69 -20.14 -35.46
N LEU A 731 -70.00 -20.29 -35.63
CA LEU A 731 -70.86 -20.99 -34.66
C LEU A 731 -70.57 -22.50 -34.58
N CYS A 732 -70.18 -23.11 -35.70
CA CYS A 732 -69.74 -24.51 -35.73
C CYS A 732 -68.38 -24.73 -35.07
N LEU A 733 -67.47 -23.76 -35.13
CA LEU A 733 -66.14 -23.80 -34.49
C LEU A 733 -66.16 -23.46 -32.98
N LEU A 734 -67.24 -22.85 -32.48
CA LEU A 734 -67.42 -22.51 -31.06
C LEU A 734 -68.03 -23.65 -30.22
N LYS A 735 -68.29 -24.81 -30.84
CA LYS A 735 -68.62 -26.08 -30.16
C LYS A 735 -67.37 -26.91 -29.98
#